data_AF-V2W8K3-F1
#
_entry.id   AF-V2W8K3-F1
#
_cell.length_a   1.000
_cell.length_b   1.000
_cell.length_c   1.000
_cell.angle_alpha   90.00
_cell.angle_beta   90.00
_cell.angle_gamma   90.00
#
_symmetry.space_group_name_H-M   'P 1'
#
loop_
_entity.id
_entity.type
_entity.pdbx_description
1 polymer ?
#
loop_
_entity_poly.entity_id
_entity_poly.type
_entity_poly.pdbx_seq_one_letter_code
_entity_poly.pdbx_strand_id
1 'polypeptide(L)'
;MPIISIEDAVAESDFDIIIVGGGTSGLLVAVRIAESKRNFNVLVLEAGISHENDPLVDVPGLMSRTLGNPLYDWVHMSEPQTRLNDRVMPLDHGKGLGGSSAINFTGLFRPTMNELDAFEKLGNPGWNAASLDRCLQKSLIAASQPQYIPATHEPIVEGLESLGIPRTGERGIGVSTCTLSVDPETAKRSYSASGYYYPKRAELGNLFVALNVTVTRINLEPTDDELVRATGVQVHGTGSTDTTHILQANKEIILSAGAIHTPHILEHSGIGDRNILSKFGIKCLVDLPGVGENLQDHGLVPTVAEVDSTIETAEMLADPAILEKHQELHKQRSGFLAGGITTLVAFIPASKLDSGSKFDWEKSATIESLDVGSDDIHPNVKKGIVKQYSILRGWLTDPNATEPFAQILHLNAHFPTPGISKPLPGKRYITLSPVYSHPFSRGYVHLMSPDPKIPPAVNPRYFSHPNDKQILEAGLRFTLGIYDTPSVNPFIIGIRAGKQEQEAYIKEQLTTVWHQSGTAVMLPREYGGVVDERLRVYGTKGLRVVDASIIPLLPSVNTQSVVYMLAEKALALLLNNQNSKLIWFLRQRRLCYKNIEGTEIAESRQYVLVYFNCDILPNVQHRKTEAPVLLPKNPYYMPFGAKRDLAMNCRIPKHFLNDILLVPFLRPIHIDHP
;
A
#
# COMPACT_ATOMS: atom_id res chain seq x y z
N MET A 1 26.28 1.18 -8.35
CA MET A 1 26.13 0.00 -7.49
C MET A 1 26.18 -1.21 -8.37
N PRO A 2 26.96 -2.24 -8.01
CA PRO A 2 26.96 -3.44 -8.79
C PRO A 2 25.62 -4.12 -8.55
N ILE A 3 24.81 -4.20 -9.59
CA ILE A 3 24.00 -5.40 -9.76
C ILE A 3 25.00 -6.55 -9.72
N ILE A 4 24.89 -7.41 -8.72
CA ILE A 4 25.81 -8.53 -8.51
C ILE A 4 25.18 -9.82 -9.01
N SER A 5 26.01 -10.78 -9.39
CA SER A 5 25.53 -12.14 -9.64
C SER A 5 25.07 -12.79 -8.34
N ILE A 6 24.26 -13.86 -8.44
CA ILE A 6 23.88 -14.61 -7.25
C ILE A 6 25.09 -15.30 -6.63
N GLU A 7 26.06 -15.72 -7.44
CA GLU A 7 27.31 -16.31 -7.02
C GLU A 7 28.15 -15.32 -6.19
N ASP A 8 28.24 -14.07 -6.63
CA ASP A 8 28.93 -13.01 -5.89
C ASP A 8 28.21 -12.70 -4.58
N ALA A 9 26.88 -12.67 -4.57
CA ALA A 9 26.10 -12.47 -3.35
C ALA A 9 26.37 -13.60 -2.34
N VAL A 10 26.43 -14.85 -2.81
CA VAL A 10 26.75 -16.01 -1.98
C VAL A 10 28.19 -15.95 -1.47
N ALA A 11 29.14 -15.46 -2.29
CA ALA A 11 30.53 -15.31 -1.91
C ALA A 11 30.76 -14.20 -0.86
N GLU A 12 30.02 -13.09 -0.96
CA GLU A 12 30.07 -12.00 0.01
C GLU A 12 29.59 -12.50 1.39
N SER A 13 28.46 -13.20 1.44
CA SER A 13 27.87 -13.85 2.63
C SER A 13 27.71 -12.99 3.90
N ASP A 14 27.89 -11.67 3.82
CA ASP A 14 27.81 -10.73 4.93
C ASP A 14 26.75 -9.64 4.71
N PHE A 15 25.48 -10.04 4.79
CA PHE A 15 24.35 -9.11 4.71
C PHE A 15 23.66 -8.97 6.06
N ASP A 16 23.48 -7.74 6.52
CA ASP A 16 22.68 -7.45 7.71
C ASP A 16 21.19 -7.65 7.44
N ILE A 17 20.76 -7.18 6.26
CA ILE A 17 19.35 -7.13 5.88
C ILE A 17 19.20 -7.68 4.47
N ILE A 18 18.32 -8.67 4.31
CA ILE A 18 17.89 -9.16 3.00
C ILE A 18 16.45 -8.67 2.75
N ILE A 19 16.25 -8.02 1.61
CA ILE A 19 14.95 -7.60 1.11
C ILE A 19 14.56 -8.50 -0.06
N VAL A 20 13.40 -9.14 0.07
CA VAL A 20 12.85 -10.07 -0.92
C VAL A 20 11.85 -9.33 -1.78
N GLY A 21 12.24 -9.02 -3.02
CA GLY A 21 11.45 -8.25 -3.98
C GLY A 21 11.95 -6.80 -4.12
N GLY A 22 12.43 -6.45 -5.30
CA GLY A 22 12.82 -5.11 -5.72
C GLY A 22 11.64 -4.27 -6.22
N GLY A 23 10.46 -4.45 -5.61
CA GLY A 23 9.21 -3.83 -6.04
C GLY A 23 9.01 -2.38 -5.55
N THR A 24 7.75 -1.94 -5.53
CA THR A 24 7.34 -0.60 -5.11
C THR A 24 7.85 -0.25 -3.71
N SER A 25 7.61 -1.11 -2.71
CA SER A 25 8.08 -0.90 -1.34
C SER A 25 9.54 -1.30 -1.15
N GLY A 26 9.94 -2.44 -1.69
CA GLY A 26 11.25 -3.05 -1.44
C GLY A 26 12.43 -2.13 -1.77
N LEU A 27 12.41 -1.49 -2.94
CA LEU A 27 13.50 -0.57 -3.33
C LEU A 27 13.53 0.70 -2.48
N LEU A 28 12.36 1.26 -2.13
CA LEU A 28 12.29 2.40 -1.23
C LEU A 28 12.94 2.04 0.11
N VAL A 29 12.52 0.93 0.71
CA VAL A 29 13.04 0.45 2.00
C VAL A 29 14.55 0.21 1.91
N ALA A 30 15.02 -0.49 0.88
CA ALA A 30 16.43 -0.80 0.67
C ALA A 30 17.31 0.45 0.65
N VAL A 31 16.96 1.41 -0.21
CA VAL A 31 17.70 2.66 -0.38
C VAL A 31 17.74 3.44 0.93
N ARG A 32 16.60 3.59 1.61
CA ARG A 32 16.53 4.37 2.86
C ARG A 32 17.28 3.72 4.02
N ILE A 33 17.31 2.39 4.09
CA ILE A 33 18.12 1.67 5.07
C ILE A 33 19.60 1.88 4.79
N ALA A 34 20.01 1.77 3.52
CA ALA A 34 21.40 1.97 3.10
C ALA A 34 21.88 3.41 3.37
N GLU A 35 21.01 4.42 3.17
CA GLU A 35 21.25 5.83 3.52
C GLU A 35 21.32 6.10 5.03
N SER A 36 20.85 5.17 5.86
CA SER A 36 20.77 5.41 7.30
C SER A 36 22.16 5.43 7.94
N LYS A 37 22.29 6.18 9.03
CA LYS A 37 23.53 6.26 9.84
C LYS A 37 23.94 4.93 10.49
N ARG A 38 23.17 3.86 10.29
CA ARG A 38 23.44 2.54 10.88
C ARG A 38 24.41 1.69 10.05
N ASN A 39 24.70 2.09 8.81
CA ASN A 39 25.68 1.46 7.93
C ASN A 39 25.46 -0.06 7.77
N PHE A 40 24.22 -0.46 7.46
CA PHE A 40 23.88 -1.86 7.22
C PHE A 40 24.31 -2.29 5.82
N ASN A 41 24.79 -3.52 5.67
CA ASN A 41 24.91 -4.18 4.38
C ASN A 41 23.55 -4.75 3.95
N VAL A 42 23.01 -4.25 2.84
CA VAL A 42 21.65 -4.57 2.38
C VAL A 42 21.71 -5.31 1.05
N LEU A 43 21.04 -6.45 0.96
CA LEU A 43 20.84 -7.18 -0.31
C LEU A 43 19.37 -7.14 -0.73
N VAL A 44 19.12 -6.74 -1.96
CA VAL A 44 17.81 -6.88 -2.62
C VAL A 44 17.87 -8.06 -3.59
N LEU A 45 16.89 -8.95 -3.49
CA LEU A 45 16.72 -10.09 -4.39
C LEU A 45 15.48 -9.87 -5.25
N GLU A 46 15.65 -9.78 -6.56
CA GLU A 46 14.57 -9.51 -7.51
C GLU A 46 14.51 -10.60 -8.59
N ALA A 47 13.31 -11.12 -8.84
CA ALA A 47 13.08 -12.21 -9.78
C ALA A 47 13.10 -11.77 -11.25
N GLY A 48 12.83 -10.49 -11.54
CA GLY A 48 12.93 -9.94 -12.88
C GLY A 48 14.26 -9.23 -13.17
N ILE A 49 14.24 -8.45 -14.24
CA ILE A 49 15.40 -7.69 -14.74
C ILE A 49 15.32 -6.19 -14.38
N SER A 50 16.34 -5.43 -14.78
CA SER A 50 16.30 -3.97 -14.77
C SER A 50 15.74 -3.47 -16.11
N HIS A 51 14.79 -2.53 -16.07
CA HIS A 51 14.20 -1.88 -17.24
C HIS A 51 14.69 -0.43 -17.39
N GLU A 52 15.93 -0.17 -17.00
CA GLU A 52 16.50 1.17 -17.10
C GLU A 52 16.61 1.61 -18.57
N ASN A 53 16.04 2.77 -18.89
CA ASN A 53 15.95 3.31 -20.26
C ASN A 53 15.09 2.48 -21.22
N ASP A 54 14.18 1.64 -20.72
CA ASP A 54 13.23 0.91 -21.53
C ASP A 54 12.03 1.80 -21.90
N PRO A 55 11.78 2.12 -23.18
CA PRO A 55 10.66 2.98 -23.59
C PRO A 55 9.28 2.42 -23.20
N LEU A 56 9.11 1.10 -23.12
CA LEU A 56 7.83 0.50 -22.73
C LEU A 56 7.50 0.74 -21.24
N VAL A 57 8.52 1.02 -20.43
CA VAL A 57 8.37 1.40 -19.01
C VAL A 57 8.38 2.92 -18.86
N ASP A 58 9.36 3.59 -19.47
CA ASP A 58 9.64 5.01 -19.27
C ASP A 58 8.58 5.92 -19.89
N VAL A 59 7.96 5.56 -21.02
CA VAL A 59 7.04 6.46 -21.75
C VAL A 59 5.60 6.26 -21.24
N PRO A 60 4.98 7.25 -20.57
CA PRO A 60 3.65 7.09 -19.98
C PRO A 60 2.59 6.64 -20.97
N GLY A 61 2.56 7.18 -22.18
CA GLY A 61 1.58 6.78 -23.22
C GLY A 61 1.70 5.33 -23.73
N LEU A 62 2.73 4.59 -23.31
CA LEU A 62 2.92 3.16 -23.65
C LEU A 62 2.57 2.21 -22.49
N MET A 63 2.07 2.72 -21.36
CA MET A 63 1.88 1.98 -20.10
C MET A 63 1.10 0.65 -20.19
N SER A 64 0.20 0.48 -21.16
CA SER A 64 -0.58 -0.77 -21.30
C SER A 64 0.15 -1.88 -22.05
N ARG A 65 1.30 -1.60 -22.70
CA ARG A 65 2.01 -2.57 -23.55
C ARG A 65 2.85 -3.59 -22.78
N THR A 66 3.05 -3.38 -21.49
CA THR A 66 3.80 -4.28 -20.59
C THR A 66 2.93 -5.36 -19.94
N LEU A 67 1.60 -5.15 -19.88
CA LEU A 67 0.65 -6.13 -19.33
C LEU A 67 0.63 -7.42 -20.16
N GLY A 68 0.57 -8.57 -19.50
CA GLY A 68 0.60 -9.89 -20.12
C GLY A 68 1.92 -10.26 -20.80
N ASN A 69 2.96 -9.43 -20.69
CA ASN A 69 4.27 -9.70 -21.26
C ASN A 69 5.21 -10.25 -20.17
N PRO A 70 5.66 -11.52 -20.26
CA PRO A 70 6.44 -12.17 -19.20
C PRO A 70 7.83 -11.55 -18.94
N LEU A 71 8.27 -10.62 -19.78
CA LEU A 71 9.46 -9.80 -19.55
C LEU A 71 9.26 -8.74 -18.45
N TYR A 72 8.02 -8.27 -18.27
CA TYR A 72 7.65 -7.19 -17.35
C TYR A 72 6.63 -7.61 -16.29
N ASP A 73 5.90 -8.69 -16.55
CA ASP A 73 4.77 -9.16 -15.78
C ASP A 73 4.97 -10.63 -15.37
N TRP A 74 4.45 -10.99 -14.21
CA TRP A 74 4.34 -12.37 -13.77
C TRP A 74 3.31 -13.18 -14.57
N VAL A 75 2.33 -12.51 -15.19
CA VAL A 75 1.26 -13.12 -15.99
C VAL A 75 0.46 -14.13 -15.16
N HIS A 76 0.16 -13.75 -13.92
CA HIS A 76 -0.65 -14.58 -13.03
C HIS A 76 -2.08 -14.67 -13.53
N MET A 77 -2.70 -15.82 -13.28
CA MET A 77 -4.09 -16.09 -13.60
C MET A 77 -4.82 -16.47 -12.32
N SER A 78 -6.07 -16.01 -12.18
CA SER A 78 -6.91 -16.46 -11.09
C SER A 78 -7.32 -17.92 -11.27
N GLU A 79 -7.76 -18.55 -10.19
CA GLU A 79 -8.64 -19.72 -10.31
C GLU A 79 -9.93 -19.35 -11.06
N PRO A 80 -10.67 -20.33 -11.61
CA PRO A 80 -11.99 -20.08 -12.20
C PRO A 80 -12.92 -19.36 -11.21
N GLN A 81 -13.45 -18.22 -11.63
CA GLN A 81 -14.33 -17.40 -10.80
C GLN A 81 -15.78 -17.86 -11.00
N THR A 82 -16.27 -18.71 -10.09
CA THR A 82 -17.60 -19.37 -10.20
C THR A 82 -18.77 -18.40 -10.36
N ARG A 83 -18.66 -17.18 -9.83
CA ARG A 83 -19.70 -16.13 -9.93
C ARG A 83 -19.56 -15.24 -11.16
N LEU A 84 -18.54 -15.48 -11.99
CA LEU A 84 -18.25 -14.82 -13.25
C LEU A 84 -18.26 -15.80 -14.42
N ASN A 85 -19.13 -16.82 -14.38
CA ASN A 85 -19.22 -17.87 -15.41
C ASN A 85 -17.88 -18.63 -15.59
N ASP A 86 -17.21 -18.95 -14.48
CA ASP A 86 -15.93 -19.68 -14.43
C ASP A 86 -14.79 -19.02 -15.22
N ARG A 87 -14.88 -17.70 -15.45
CA ARG A 87 -13.81 -16.93 -16.08
C ARG A 87 -12.53 -17.03 -15.26
N VAL A 88 -11.42 -17.22 -15.97
CA VAL A 88 -10.06 -17.10 -15.46
C VAL A 88 -9.57 -15.70 -15.77
N MET A 89 -9.18 -14.97 -14.73
CA MET A 89 -8.87 -13.55 -14.81
C MET A 89 -7.36 -13.32 -14.87
N PRO A 90 -6.84 -12.50 -15.80
CA PRO A 90 -5.45 -12.04 -15.73
C PRO A 90 -5.28 -11.14 -14.51
N LEU A 91 -4.23 -11.41 -13.74
CA LEU A 91 -3.84 -10.70 -12.54
C LEU A 91 -2.41 -10.17 -12.75
N ASP A 92 -2.25 -9.20 -13.64
CA ASP A 92 -0.94 -8.65 -14.00
C ASP A 92 -0.22 -8.02 -12.78
N HIS A 93 1.05 -8.38 -12.58
CA HIS A 93 1.92 -7.90 -11.51
C HIS A 93 3.33 -7.69 -12.02
N GLY A 94 3.94 -6.54 -11.70
CA GLY A 94 5.27 -6.23 -12.22
C GLY A 94 6.35 -7.20 -11.74
N LYS A 95 7.15 -7.68 -12.68
CA LYS A 95 8.30 -8.57 -12.49
C LYS A 95 9.56 -7.87 -12.98
N GLY A 96 10.41 -7.44 -12.05
CA GLY A 96 11.59 -6.62 -12.34
C GLY A 96 11.78 -5.49 -11.34
N LEU A 97 12.92 -4.79 -11.43
CA LEU A 97 13.18 -3.63 -10.58
C LEU A 97 12.09 -2.57 -10.77
N GLY A 98 11.45 -2.18 -9.69
CA GLY A 98 10.25 -1.33 -9.74
C GLY A 98 8.97 -2.07 -9.39
N GLY A 99 8.91 -3.39 -9.64
CA GLY A 99 7.71 -4.21 -9.55
C GLY A 99 6.52 -3.55 -10.26
N SER A 100 5.33 -3.63 -9.67
CA SER A 100 4.13 -3.03 -10.29
C SER A 100 4.20 -1.52 -10.51
N SER A 101 5.07 -0.77 -9.80
CA SER A 101 5.23 0.67 -10.09
C SER A 101 5.84 0.95 -11.48
N ALA A 102 6.57 -0.01 -12.06
CA ALA A 102 7.14 0.09 -13.41
C ALA A 102 6.10 -0.14 -14.52
N ILE A 103 4.99 -0.83 -14.24
CA ILE A 103 4.00 -1.22 -15.26
C ILE A 103 2.59 -0.66 -15.03
N ASN A 104 2.35 0.04 -13.92
CA ASN A 104 1.02 0.56 -13.59
C ASN A 104 0.58 1.75 -14.49
N PHE A 105 -0.63 2.25 -14.23
CA PHE A 105 -1.23 3.36 -14.99
C PHE A 105 -0.88 4.74 -14.43
N THR A 106 0.19 4.84 -13.62
CA THR A 106 0.80 6.06 -13.06
C THR A 106 -0.04 6.89 -12.08
N GLY A 107 -1.34 6.65 -11.92
CA GLY A 107 -2.19 7.42 -10.99
C GLY A 107 -1.70 7.40 -9.54
N LEU A 108 -1.51 8.59 -8.95
CA LEU A 108 -1.17 8.82 -7.56
C LEU A 108 -2.31 9.58 -6.87
N PHE A 109 -2.95 8.91 -5.93
CA PHE A 109 -4.07 9.47 -5.17
C PHE A 109 -3.87 9.24 -3.68
N ARG A 110 -4.57 10.00 -2.83
CA ARG A 110 -4.43 9.89 -1.38
C ARG A 110 -5.73 9.35 -0.79
N PRO A 111 -5.68 8.35 0.10
CA PRO A 111 -6.87 7.96 0.85
C PRO A 111 -7.45 9.13 1.64
N THR A 112 -8.72 9.03 1.98
CA THR A 112 -9.35 9.90 2.98
C THR A 112 -8.72 9.68 4.35
N MET A 113 -8.86 10.68 5.24
CA MET A 113 -8.31 10.57 6.60
C MET A 113 -9.00 9.45 7.38
N ASN A 114 -10.31 9.25 7.17
CA ASN A 114 -11.06 8.20 7.86
C ASN A 114 -10.65 6.79 7.43
N GLU A 115 -10.31 6.59 6.15
CA GLU A 115 -9.70 5.34 5.69
C GLU A 115 -8.34 5.08 6.34
N LEU A 116 -7.51 6.12 6.49
CA LEU A 116 -6.23 5.97 7.20
C LEU A 116 -6.43 5.67 8.70
N ASP A 117 -7.42 6.29 9.34
CA ASP A 117 -7.77 6.03 10.74
C ASP A 117 -8.38 4.63 10.93
N ALA A 118 -8.96 4.03 9.88
CA ALA A 118 -9.46 2.66 9.93
C ALA A 118 -8.36 1.66 10.28
N PHE A 119 -7.12 1.89 9.85
CA PHE A 119 -5.98 1.02 10.16
C PHE A 119 -5.79 0.90 11.68
N GLU A 120 -5.86 2.03 12.41
CA GLU A 120 -5.76 2.04 13.87
C GLU A 120 -7.01 1.44 14.53
N LYS A 121 -8.21 1.76 14.05
CA LYS A 121 -9.49 1.17 14.54
C LYS A 121 -9.52 -0.36 14.40
N LEU A 122 -8.82 -0.90 13.41
CA LEU A 122 -8.66 -2.35 13.22
C LEU A 122 -7.71 -3.01 14.23
N GLY A 123 -7.04 -2.23 15.08
CA GLY A 123 -6.19 -2.71 16.16
C GLY A 123 -4.71 -2.52 15.91
N ASN A 124 -4.33 -1.49 15.13
CA ASN A 124 -2.93 -1.18 14.81
C ASN A 124 -2.55 0.19 15.38
N PRO A 125 -2.22 0.29 16.69
CA PRO A 125 -1.89 1.56 17.32
C PRO A 125 -0.77 2.30 16.60
N GLY A 126 -0.97 3.60 16.40
CA GLY A 126 -0.05 4.46 15.69
C GLY A 126 -0.12 4.35 14.17
N TRP A 127 -1.04 3.57 13.58
CA TRP A 127 -1.35 3.55 12.15
C TRP A 127 -2.62 4.34 11.86
N ASN A 128 -2.55 5.65 12.09
CA ASN A 128 -3.65 6.59 11.86
C ASN A 128 -3.26 7.69 10.88
N ALA A 129 -4.24 8.49 10.46
CA ALA A 129 -4.10 9.54 9.45
C ALA A 129 -2.97 10.51 9.78
N ALA A 130 -2.86 10.95 11.04
CA ALA A 130 -1.82 11.88 11.48
C ALA A 130 -0.39 11.34 11.26
N SER A 131 -0.21 10.03 11.40
CA SER A 131 1.08 9.38 11.20
C SER A 131 1.34 9.00 9.75
N LEU A 132 0.30 8.54 9.05
CA LEU A 132 0.38 7.99 7.71
C LEU A 132 0.46 9.09 6.65
N ASP A 133 -0.30 10.18 6.80
CA ASP A 133 -0.23 11.32 5.88
C ASP A 133 1.18 11.96 5.86
N ARG A 134 1.86 11.99 7.00
CA ARG A 134 3.26 12.43 7.10
C ARG A 134 4.22 11.49 6.37
N CYS A 135 3.98 10.18 6.41
CA CYS A 135 4.80 9.20 5.70
C CYS A 135 4.59 9.34 4.20
N LEU A 136 3.33 9.52 3.77
CA LEU A 136 2.98 9.75 2.38
C LEU A 136 3.73 10.95 1.80
N GLN A 137 3.76 12.10 2.50
CA GLN A 137 4.51 13.30 2.08
C GLN A 137 6.02 13.06 1.90
N LYS A 138 6.63 12.19 2.71
CA LYS A 138 8.07 11.85 2.62
C LYS A 138 8.36 10.83 1.52
N SER A 139 7.36 10.05 1.17
CA SER A 139 7.46 8.93 0.25
C SER A 139 7.30 9.36 -1.21
N LEU A 140 7.09 10.63 -1.52
CA LEU A 140 6.78 11.03 -2.90
C LEU A 140 8.00 10.90 -3.81
N ILE A 141 7.79 10.22 -4.93
CA ILE A 141 8.63 10.26 -6.13
C ILE A 141 8.25 11.48 -6.98
N ALA A 142 8.94 11.69 -8.11
CA ALA A 142 8.56 12.75 -9.04
C ALA A 142 7.14 12.50 -9.56
N ALA A 143 6.33 13.55 -9.57
CA ALA A 143 4.93 13.48 -9.95
C ALA A 143 4.51 14.79 -10.60
N SER A 144 3.53 14.71 -11.50
CA SER A 144 3.01 15.86 -12.22
C SER A 144 1.56 15.63 -12.62
N GLN A 145 0.84 16.72 -12.87
CA GLN A 145 -0.41 16.66 -13.62
C GLN A 145 -0.11 16.22 -15.06
N PRO A 146 -1.07 15.58 -15.78
CA PRO A 146 -0.85 15.12 -17.14
C PRO A 146 -0.30 16.25 -18.02
N GLN A 147 0.80 15.99 -18.70
CA GLN A 147 1.41 16.95 -19.64
C GLN A 147 0.57 17.13 -20.92
N TYR A 148 -0.45 16.30 -21.08
CA TYR A 148 -1.42 16.37 -22.16
C TYR A 148 -2.83 16.11 -21.59
N ILE A 149 -3.77 16.99 -21.92
CA ILE A 149 -5.15 16.95 -21.47
C ILE A 149 -6.05 16.86 -22.72
N PRO A 150 -6.88 15.81 -22.88
CA PRO A 150 -7.73 15.66 -24.05
C PRO A 150 -8.91 16.65 -24.03
N ALA A 151 -9.47 16.94 -25.20
CA ALA A 151 -10.59 17.87 -25.36
C ALA A 151 -11.88 17.42 -24.61
N THR A 152 -12.01 16.13 -24.29
CA THR A 152 -13.12 15.58 -23.51
C THR A 152 -12.94 15.75 -22.00
N HIS A 153 -11.77 16.15 -21.51
CA HIS A 153 -11.46 16.22 -20.08
C HIS A 153 -12.43 17.15 -19.33
N GLU A 154 -12.42 18.43 -19.68
CA GLU A 154 -13.25 19.44 -19.01
C GLU A 154 -14.75 19.14 -19.17
N PRO A 155 -15.25 18.76 -20.36
CA PRO A 155 -16.63 18.29 -20.52
C PRO A 155 -17.04 17.17 -19.55
N ILE A 156 -16.18 16.18 -19.31
CA ILE A 156 -16.45 15.08 -18.38
C ILE A 156 -16.48 15.59 -16.93
N VAL A 157 -15.57 16.49 -16.55
CA VAL A 157 -15.56 17.11 -15.23
C VAL A 157 -16.86 17.91 -15.00
N GLU A 158 -17.25 18.77 -15.95
CA GLU A 158 -18.51 19.51 -15.89
C GLU A 158 -19.74 18.59 -15.83
N GLY A 159 -19.70 17.47 -16.56
CA GLY A 159 -20.74 16.46 -16.53
C GLY A 159 -20.90 15.85 -15.14
N LEU A 160 -19.80 15.47 -14.50
CA LEU A 160 -19.77 14.98 -13.12
C LEU A 160 -20.28 16.03 -12.12
N GLU A 161 -19.90 17.30 -12.29
CA GLU A 161 -20.39 18.41 -11.45
C GLU A 161 -21.90 18.60 -11.59
N SER A 162 -22.44 18.50 -12.80
CA SER A 162 -23.89 18.58 -13.04
C SER A 162 -24.67 17.43 -12.39
N LEU A 163 -24.01 16.29 -12.17
CA LEU A 163 -24.53 15.13 -11.44
C LEU A 163 -24.27 15.22 -9.92
N GLY A 164 -23.75 16.35 -9.44
CA GLY A 164 -23.55 16.62 -8.02
C GLY A 164 -22.26 16.03 -7.43
N ILE A 165 -21.28 15.70 -8.27
CA ILE A 165 -19.93 15.29 -7.85
C ILE A 165 -19.01 16.52 -7.92
N PRO A 166 -18.61 17.11 -6.78
CA PRO A 166 -17.83 18.34 -6.78
C PRO A 166 -16.39 18.10 -7.25
N ARG A 167 -15.77 19.12 -7.83
CA ARG A 167 -14.31 19.18 -7.96
C ARG A 167 -13.64 19.23 -6.60
N THR A 168 -12.59 18.45 -6.44
CA THR A 168 -11.83 18.30 -5.20
C THR A 168 -10.34 18.16 -5.50
N GLY A 169 -9.53 18.02 -4.44
CA GLY A 169 -8.13 17.63 -4.59
C GLY A 169 -7.93 16.11 -4.63
N GLU A 170 -6.66 15.68 -4.60
CA GLU A 170 -6.24 14.27 -4.70
C GLU A 170 -6.69 13.33 -3.56
N ARG A 171 -7.48 13.81 -2.59
CA ARG A 171 -7.91 13.04 -1.41
C ARG A 171 -9.22 12.28 -1.66
N GLY A 172 -9.17 11.26 -2.50
CA GLY A 172 -10.14 10.15 -2.54
C GLY A 172 -11.63 10.50 -2.49
N ILE A 173 -12.07 11.69 -2.86
CA ILE A 173 -13.47 12.15 -2.79
C ILE A 173 -13.66 13.12 -3.94
N GLY A 174 -14.77 13.09 -4.66
CA GLY A 174 -15.09 14.02 -5.74
C GLY A 174 -14.27 13.77 -7.01
N VAL A 175 -14.37 14.68 -7.98
CA VAL A 175 -13.63 14.62 -9.24
C VAL A 175 -12.36 15.46 -9.19
N SER A 176 -11.27 14.93 -9.73
CA SER A 176 -9.98 15.64 -9.83
C SER A 176 -9.23 15.28 -11.11
N THR A 177 -8.46 16.22 -11.64
CA THR A 177 -7.38 15.91 -12.60
C THR A 177 -6.33 15.07 -11.87
N CYS A 178 -5.94 13.95 -12.48
CA CYS A 178 -5.04 13.00 -11.82
C CYS A 178 -3.67 13.64 -11.56
N THR A 179 -3.05 13.31 -10.43
CA THR A 179 -1.60 13.40 -10.33
C THR A 179 -1.02 12.07 -10.80
N LEU A 180 -0.06 12.13 -11.72
CA LEU A 180 0.60 10.98 -12.30
C LEU A 180 2.02 10.88 -11.73
N SER A 181 2.51 9.65 -11.53
CA SER A 181 3.91 9.34 -11.26
C SER A 181 4.74 9.50 -12.53
N VAL A 182 4.79 10.74 -13.02
CA VAL A 182 5.53 11.17 -14.20
C VAL A 182 6.38 12.36 -13.79
N ASP A 183 7.66 12.29 -14.09
CA ASP A 183 8.60 13.37 -13.83
C ASP A 183 8.31 14.56 -14.76
N PRO A 184 7.99 15.76 -14.21
CA PRO A 184 7.67 16.92 -15.02
C PRO A 184 8.84 17.38 -15.92
N GLU A 185 10.09 17.13 -15.51
CA GLU A 185 11.26 17.60 -16.23
C GLU A 185 11.61 16.70 -17.42
N THR A 186 11.32 15.40 -17.32
CA THR A 186 11.71 14.41 -18.33
C THR A 186 10.54 13.80 -19.10
N ALA A 187 9.29 14.03 -18.66
CA ALA A 187 8.09 13.37 -19.19
C ALA A 187 8.17 11.83 -19.16
N LYS A 188 9.01 11.28 -18.29
CA LYS A 188 9.16 9.84 -18.09
C LYS A 188 8.42 9.41 -16.84
N ARG A 189 7.99 8.14 -16.81
CA ARG A 189 7.50 7.47 -15.61
C ARG A 189 8.50 7.62 -14.47
N SER A 190 8.01 8.10 -13.34
CA SER A 190 8.67 7.97 -12.05
C SER A 190 8.14 6.72 -11.36
N TYR A 191 9.02 5.83 -10.93
CA TYR A 191 8.66 4.58 -10.25
C TYR A 191 9.75 4.21 -9.25
N SER A 192 9.63 3.14 -8.47
CA SER A 192 10.52 2.95 -7.32
C SER A 192 12.00 2.80 -7.72
N ALA A 193 12.30 2.22 -8.88
CA ALA A 193 13.68 2.13 -9.37
C ALA A 193 14.22 3.50 -9.83
N SER A 194 13.47 4.24 -10.65
CA SER A 194 13.92 5.57 -11.13
C SER A 194 13.89 6.66 -10.05
N GLY A 195 12.97 6.55 -9.09
CA GLY A 195 12.78 7.53 -8.02
C GLY A 195 13.72 7.35 -6.83
N TYR A 196 14.12 6.12 -6.49
CA TYR A 196 14.98 5.87 -5.32
C TYR A 196 16.31 5.24 -5.67
N TYR A 197 16.32 4.24 -6.55
CA TYR A 197 17.50 3.40 -6.77
C TYR A 197 18.47 4.02 -7.78
N TYR A 198 18.09 4.14 -9.05
CA TYR A 198 19.00 4.56 -10.13
C TYR A 198 19.78 5.84 -9.85
N PRO A 199 19.16 6.93 -9.34
CA PRO A 199 19.87 8.19 -9.13
C PRO A 199 20.98 8.11 -8.07
N LYS A 200 20.78 7.27 -7.04
CA LYS A 200 21.69 7.18 -5.89
C LYS A 200 22.64 6.02 -5.99
N ARG A 201 22.49 5.19 -7.04
CA ARG A 201 23.07 3.86 -6.97
C ARG A 201 24.59 3.87 -6.98
N ALA A 202 25.23 4.88 -7.56
CA ALA A 202 26.68 4.96 -7.57
C ALA A 202 27.26 5.29 -6.18
N GLU A 203 26.45 5.84 -5.27
CA GLU A 203 26.88 6.42 -4.00
C GLU A 203 26.72 5.46 -2.81
N LEU A 204 25.80 4.49 -2.89
CA LEU A 204 25.52 3.56 -1.78
C LEU A 204 26.39 2.29 -1.92
N GLY A 205 27.61 2.33 -1.39
CA GLY A 205 28.55 1.20 -1.43
C GLY A 205 28.15 -0.01 -0.58
N ASN A 206 27.07 0.09 0.20
CA ASN A 206 26.55 -0.92 1.12
C ASN A 206 25.18 -1.49 0.71
N LEU A 207 24.70 -1.17 -0.49
CA LEU A 207 23.49 -1.76 -1.06
C LEU A 207 23.85 -2.61 -2.28
N PHE A 208 23.30 -3.81 -2.32
CA PHE A 208 23.55 -4.80 -3.36
C PHE A 208 22.22 -5.26 -3.93
N VAL A 209 22.19 -5.56 -5.23
CA VAL A 209 20.98 -6.02 -5.93
C VAL A 209 21.35 -7.22 -6.78
N ALA A 210 20.67 -8.35 -6.57
CA ALA A 210 20.77 -9.51 -7.45
C ALA A 210 19.46 -9.66 -8.24
N LEU A 211 19.59 -9.73 -9.56
CA LEU A 211 18.48 -9.83 -10.52
C LEU A 211 18.34 -11.25 -11.05
N ASN A 212 17.18 -11.59 -11.60
CA ASN A 212 16.86 -12.95 -12.02
C ASN A 212 17.05 -13.95 -10.86
N VAL A 213 16.64 -13.56 -9.65
CA VAL A 213 16.71 -14.39 -8.45
C VAL A 213 15.34 -14.51 -7.82
N THR A 214 14.75 -15.70 -7.87
CA THR A 214 13.48 -16.01 -7.24
C THR A 214 13.73 -16.57 -5.84
N VAL A 215 13.25 -15.87 -4.81
CA VAL A 215 13.22 -16.38 -3.44
C VAL A 215 12.07 -17.36 -3.29
N THR A 216 12.33 -18.53 -2.72
CA THR A 216 11.36 -19.61 -2.60
C THR A 216 10.91 -19.88 -1.18
N ARG A 217 11.76 -19.65 -0.19
CA ARG A 217 11.45 -19.81 1.23
C ARG A 217 12.43 -19.07 2.13
N ILE A 218 12.01 -18.84 3.35
CA ILE A 218 12.80 -18.35 4.48
C ILE A 218 13.33 -19.55 5.26
N ASN A 219 14.61 -19.53 5.59
CA ASN A 219 15.21 -20.48 6.53
C ASN A 219 14.87 -20.04 7.95
N LEU A 220 14.33 -20.98 8.72
CA LEU A 220 13.84 -20.75 10.07
C LEU A 220 14.50 -21.72 11.05
N GLU A 221 15.01 -21.19 12.15
CA GLU A 221 15.62 -21.96 13.23
C GLU A 221 14.85 -21.76 14.54
N PRO A 222 14.58 -22.82 15.33
CA PRO A 222 13.95 -22.69 16.64
C PRO A 222 14.77 -21.79 17.57
N THR A 223 14.10 -21.04 18.45
CA THR A 223 14.72 -20.32 19.55
C THR A 223 14.20 -20.79 20.91
N ASP A 224 14.93 -20.48 21.98
CA ASP A 224 14.62 -20.95 23.35
C ASP A 224 13.25 -20.49 23.89
N ASP A 225 12.65 -19.46 23.30
CA ASP A 225 11.37 -18.85 23.69
C ASP A 225 10.20 -19.27 22.79
N GLU A 226 10.25 -20.48 22.23
CA GLU A 226 9.19 -21.08 21.39
C GLU A 226 8.87 -20.31 20.09
N LEU A 227 9.71 -19.32 19.74
CA LEU A 227 9.67 -18.62 18.45
C LEU A 227 10.61 -19.32 17.44
N VAL A 228 10.50 -18.91 16.17
CA VAL A 228 11.46 -19.26 15.13
C VAL A 228 12.19 -18.02 14.62
N ARG A 229 13.50 -18.09 14.46
CA ARG A 229 14.32 -17.02 13.91
C ARG A 229 14.49 -17.21 12.41
N ALA A 230 14.23 -16.16 11.64
CA ALA A 230 14.64 -16.08 10.24
C ALA A 230 16.15 -15.84 10.17
N THR A 231 16.86 -16.79 9.58
CA THR A 231 18.33 -16.77 9.47
C THR A 231 18.82 -16.51 8.06
N GLY A 232 18.02 -16.86 7.05
CA GLY A 232 18.39 -16.69 5.66
C GLY A 232 17.24 -16.95 4.69
N VAL A 233 17.56 -16.93 3.41
CA VAL A 233 16.62 -17.20 2.32
C VAL A 233 17.18 -18.27 1.39
N GLN A 234 16.27 -19.05 0.79
CA GLN A 234 16.62 -19.97 -0.29
C GLN A 234 16.14 -19.42 -1.62
N VAL A 235 17.03 -19.47 -2.60
CA VAL A 235 16.81 -18.82 -3.89
C VAL A 235 17.18 -19.71 -5.07
N HIS A 236 16.60 -19.39 -6.22
CA HIS A 236 16.95 -20.00 -7.51
C HIS A 236 17.17 -18.91 -8.56
N GLY A 237 18.13 -19.13 -9.46
CA GLY A 237 18.28 -18.29 -10.64
C GLY A 237 17.09 -18.48 -11.59
N THR A 238 16.48 -17.40 -12.04
CA THR A 238 15.36 -17.42 -12.97
C THR A 238 15.86 -17.96 -14.33
N GLY A 239 15.40 -19.15 -14.72
CA GLY A 239 15.81 -19.81 -15.98
C GLY A 239 16.97 -20.81 -15.87
N SER A 240 17.58 -20.99 -14.69
CA SER A 240 18.53 -22.07 -14.41
C SER A 240 17.80 -23.24 -13.74
N THR A 241 18.04 -24.48 -14.17
CA THR A 241 17.21 -25.61 -13.73
C THR A 241 17.53 -26.14 -12.33
N ASP A 242 18.75 -26.05 -11.79
CA ASP A 242 19.11 -26.95 -10.68
C ASP A 242 19.94 -26.40 -9.50
N THR A 243 20.34 -25.12 -9.47
CA THR A 243 21.14 -24.61 -8.35
C THR A 243 20.30 -23.79 -7.37
N THR A 244 20.04 -24.39 -6.20
CA THR A 244 19.51 -23.68 -5.03
C THR A 244 20.66 -23.04 -4.27
N HIS A 245 20.58 -21.74 -4.00
CA HIS A 245 21.53 -21.02 -3.16
C HIS A 245 20.89 -20.64 -1.81
N ILE A 246 21.72 -20.53 -0.78
CA ILE A 246 21.32 -20.07 0.55
C ILE A 246 22.09 -18.79 0.87
N LEU A 247 21.36 -17.73 1.21
CA LEU A 247 21.92 -16.45 1.66
C LEU A 247 21.50 -16.23 3.11
N GLN A 248 22.46 -15.85 3.96
CA GLN A 248 22.21 -15.57 5.38
C GLN A 248 21.96 -14.08 5.62
N ALA A 249 21.12 -13.77 6.59
CA ALA A 249 20.85 -12.41 7.06
C ALA A 249 21.22 -12.29 8.54
N ASN A 250 22.15 -11.39 8.87
CA ASN A 250 22.65 -11.25 10.23
C ASN A 250 21.62 -10.62 11.19
N LYS A 251 20.63 -9.86 10.68
CA LYS A 251 19.67 -9.13 11.52
C LYS A 251 18.22 -9.37 11.15
N GLU A 252 17.80 -8.97 9.95
CA GLU A 252 16.40 -9.00 9.55
C GLU A 252 16.23 -9.39 8.07
N ILE A 253 15.16 -10.13 7.78
CA ILE A 253 14.65 -10.38 6.44
C ILE A 253 13.33 -9.60 6.30
N ILE A 254 13.19 -8.88 5.19
CA ILE A 254 12.00 -8.10 4.87
C ILE A 254 11.40 -8.64 3.58
N LEU A 255 10.19 -9.21 3.68
CA LEU A 255 9.40 -9.61 2.52
C LEU A 255 8.72 -8.39 1.91
N SER A 256 8.96 -8.18 0.63
CA SER A 256 8.36 -7.13 -0.21
C SER A 256 7.99 -7.69 -1.60
N ALA A 257 7.56 -8.96 -1.64
CA ALA A 257 7.30 -9.71 -2.87
C ALA A 257 5.91 -9.47 -3.47
N GLY A 258 5.09 -8.66 -2.79
CA GLY A 258 3.73 -8.31 -3.21
C GLY A 258 2.67 -9.29 -2.72
N ALA A 259 1.41 -8.92 -2.90
CA ALA A 259 0.27 -9.62 -2.31
C ALA A 259 0.10 -11.08 -2.78
N ILE A 260 0.66 -11.46 -3.93
CA ILE A 260 0.60 -12.86 -4.39
C ILE A 260 1.80 -13.67 -3.87
N HIS A 261 3.02 -13.16 -3.99
CA HIS A 261 4.21 -13.98 -3.69
C HIS A 261 4.58 -13.98 -2.21
N THR A 262 4.26 -12.94 -1.44
CA THR A 262 4.54 -12.91 0.00
C THR A 262 3.89 -14.06 0.76
N PRO A 263 2.56 -14.33 0.65
CA PRO A 263 1.97 -15.49 1.32
C PRO A 263 2.55 -16.81 0.81
N HIS A 264 2.80 -16.93 -0.49
CA HIS A 264 3.41 -18.13 -1.09
C HIS A 264 4.77 -18.46 -0.46
N ILE A 265 5.64 -17.46 -0.31
CA ILE A 265 6.95 -17.62 0.34
C ILE A 265 6.78 -18.00 1.82
N LEU A 266 5.86 -17.36 2.55
CA LEU A 266 5.59 -17.68 3.95
C LEU A 266 5.15 -19.14 4.12
N GLU A 267 4.22 -19.61 3.29
CA GLU A 267 3.72 -20.97 3.37
C GLU A 267 4.79 -22.01 3.05
N HIS A 268 5.60 -21.80 2.00
CA HIS A 268 6.78 -22.65 1.70
C HIS A 268 7.86 -22.60 2.78
N SER A 269 7.83 -21.59 3.65
CA SER A 269 8.69 -21.50 4.84
C SER A 269 8.12 -22.25 6.05
N GLY A 270 6.92 -22.84 5.94
CA GLY A 270 6.22 -23.47 7.07
C GLY A 270 5.47 -22.49 7.96
N ILE A 271 5.13 -21.30 7.46
CA ILE A 271 4.34 -20.27 8.14
C ILE A 271 2.98 -20.15 7.43
N GLY A 272 1.90 -20.61 8.03
CA GLY A 272 0.57 -20.59 7.41
C GLY A 272 -0.46 -21.42 8.16
N ASP A 273 -1.61 -21.70 7.54
CA ASP A 273 -2.61 -22.62 8.10
C ASP A 273 -2.06 -24.05 8.13
N ARG A 274 -1.96 -24.64 9.31
CA ARG A 274 -1.47 -26.01 9.49
C ARG A 274 -2.18 -27.04 8.60
N ASN A 275 -3.49 -26.91 8.40
CA ASN A 275 -4.27 -27.84 7.60
C ASN A 275 -3.92 -27.69 6.11
N ILE A 276 -3.71 -26.47 5.63
CA ILE A 276 -3.25 -26.23 4.24
C ILE A 276 -1.84 -26.80 4.05
N LEU A 277 -0.89 -26.43 4.92
CA LEU A 277 0.51 -26.87 4.81
C LEU A 277 0.64 -28.40 4.84
N SER A 278 -0.15 -29.06 5.69
CA SER A 278 -0.11 -30.52 5.83
C SER A 278 -0.54 -31.29 4.57
N LYS A 279 -1.43 -30.71 3.74
CA LYS A 279 -1.86 -31.31 2.46
C LYS A 279 -0.69 -31.48 1.48
N PHE A 280 0.33 -30.64 1.60
CA PHE A 280 1.50 -30.64 0.73
C PHE A 280 2.76 -31.18 1.43
N GLY A 281 2.62 -31.78 2.61
CA GLY A 281 3.75 -32.33 3.36
C GLY A 281 4.71 -31.27 3.91
N ILE A 282 4.30 -30.00 3.98
CA ILE A 282 5.10 -28.92 4.54
C ILE A 282 4.92 -28.93 6.06
N LYS A 283 6.03 -28.98 6.80
CA LYS A 283 6.00 -28.88 8.26
C LYS A 283 5.55 -27.49 8.68
N CYS A 284 4.41 -27.40 9.35
CA CYS A 284 3.96 -26.17 10.00
C CYS A 284 4.89 -25.84 11.18
N LEU A 285 5.69 -24.78 11.04
CA LEU A 285 6.55 -24.23 12.09
C LEU A 285 5.81 -23.14 12.87
N VAL A 286 5.01 -22.33 12.17
CA VAL A 286 4.22 -21.26 12.78
C VAL A 286 2.81 -21.30 12.22
N ASP A 287 1.85 -21.64 13.08
CA ASP A 287 0.44 -21.73 12.74
C ASP A 287 -0.17 -20.32 12.68
N LEU A 288 -0.34 -19.84 11.46
CA LEU A 288 -0.90 -18.52 11.12
C LEU A 288 -1.92 -18.67 9.99
N PRO A 289 -3.16 -19.03 10.31
CA PRO A 289 -4.20 -19.28 9.30
C PRO A 289 -4.64 -18.01 8.53
N GLY A 290 -4.11 -16.84 8.87
CA GLY A 290 -4.32 -15.61 8.10
C GLY A 290 -3.38 -15.44 6.91
N VAL A 291 -2.32 -16.25 6.79
CA VAL A 291 -1.41 -16.20 5.63
C VAL A 291 -2.18 -16.66 4.40
N GLY A 292 -2.19 -15.83 3.36
CA GLY A 292 -2.90 -16.10 2.11
C GLY A 292 -4.35 -15.63 2.12
N GLU A 293 -4.99 -15.56 3.27
CA GLU A 293 -6.39 -15.15 3.42
C GLU A 293 -6.60 -13.64 3.29
N ASN A 294 -7.88 -13.21 3.24
CA ASN A 294 -8.27 -11.79 3.20
C ASN A 294 -7.75 -11.04 1.95
N LEU A 295 -7.56 -11.75 0.83
CA LEU A 295 -7.26 -11.12 -0.45
C LEU A 295 -8.38 -10.14 -0.80
N GLN A 296 -7.99 -8.89 -1.02
CA GLN A 296 -8.85 -7.79 -1.43
C GLN A 296 -8.32 -7.22 -2.74
N ASP A 297 -9.24 -6.82 -3.61
CA ASP A 297 -8.91 -6.18 -4.88
C ASP A 297 -10.08 -5.32 -5.33
N HIS A 298 -9.78 -4.23 -6.02
CA HIS A 298 -10.79 -3.42 -6.70
C HIS A 298 -11.17 -4.09 -8.03
N GLY A 299 -12.44 -3.97 -8.41
CA GLY A 299 -12.95 -4.51 -9.66
C GLY A 299 -13.71 -3.46 -10.45
N LEU A 300 -13.51 -3.44 -11.76
CA LEU A 300 -14.10 -2.50 -12.70
C LEU A 300 -14.98 -3.21 -13.73
N VAL A 301 -15.96 -2.48 -14.26
CA VAL A 301 -16.68 -2.85 -15.48
C VAL A 301 -16.60 -1.69 -16.47
N PRO A 302 -16.10 -1.88 -17.69
CA PRO A 302 -15.95 -0.78 -18.64
C PRO A 302 -17.28 -0.35 -19.25
N THR A 303 -17.43 0.95 -19.52
CA THR A 303 -18.33 1.47 -20.55
C THR A 303 -17.50 2.11 -21.63
N VAL A 304 -17.89 1.93 -22.90
CA VAL A 304 -17.11 2.39 -24.05
C VAL A 304 -18.00 3.27 -24.90
N ALA A 305 -17.58 4.50 -25.18
CA ALA A 305 -18.26 5.41 -26.09
C ALA A 305 -17.36 5.71 -27.30
N GLU A 306 -17.93 5.61 -28.50
CA GLU A 306 -17.32 6.16 -29.71
C GLU A 306 -17.46 7.68 -29.67
N VAL A 307 -16.35 8.36 -29.94
CA VAL A 307 -16.29 9.82 -30.01
C VAL A 307 -15.88 10.29 -31.40
N ASP A 308 -16.05 11.58 -31.66
CA ASP A 308 -15.63 12.19 -32.92
C ASP A 308 -14.17 11.85 -33.27
N SER A 309 -13.91 11.53 -34.53
CA SER A 309 -12.58 11.13 -35.01
C SER A 309 -11.51 12.23 -34.88
N THR A 310 -11.92 13.48 -34.69
CA THR A 310 -11.04 14.63 -34.41
C THR A 310 -10.48 14.61 -32.98
N ILE A 311 -11.08 13.84 -32.07
CA ILE A 311 -10.58 13.67 -30.71
C ILE A 311 -9.37 12.73 -30.74
N GLU A 312 -8.24 13.20 -30.23
CA GLU A 312 -7.04 12.40 -30.08
C GLU A 312 -7.23 11.38 -28.94
N THR A 313 -7.23 10.09 -29.28
CA THR A 313 -7.33 8.95 -28.35
C THR A 313 -6.21 7.94 -28.68
N ALA A 314 -5.95 6.96 -27.80
CA ALA A 314 -4.84 6.01 -27.98
C ALA A 314 -4.85 5.29 -29.34
N GLU A 315 -6.03 5.06 -29.93
CA GLU A 315 -6.21 4.39 -31.23
C GLU A 315 -5.46 5.09 -32.37
N MET A 316 -5.24 6.40 -32.28
CA MET A 316 -4.53 7.14 -33.33
C MET A 316 -3.06 6.70 -33.47
N LEU A 317 -2.47 6.18 -32.40
CA LEU A 317 -1.07 5.73 -32.38
C LEU A 317 -0.86 4.42 -33.16
N ALA A 318 -1.92 3.81 -33.70
CA ALA A 318 -1.81 2.71 -34.65
C ALA A 318 -1.30 3.19 -36.03
N ASP A 319 -1.45 4.47 -36.35
CA ASP A 319 -0.83 5.08 -37.53
C ASP A 319 0.65 5.38 -37.26
N PRO A 320 1.60 4.79 -38.02
CA PRO A 320 3.02 5.00 -37.80
C PRO A 320 3.48 6.46 -37.88
N ALA A 321 2.87 7.28 -38.77
CA ALA A 321 3.24 8.68 -38.92
C ALA A 321 2.77 9.52 -37.71
N ILE A 322 1.59 9.19 -37.16
CA ILE A 322 1.09 9.82 -35.93
C ILE A 322 1.95 9.39 -34.74
N LEU A 323 2.30 8.10 -34.65
CA LEU A 323 3.19 7.61 -33.59
C LEU A 323 4.54 8.33 -33.61
N GLU A 324 5.18 8.45 -34.78
CA GLU A 324 6.46 9.16 -34.95
C GLU A 324 6.33 10.64 -34.53
N LYS A 325 5.27 11.32 -34.96
CA LYS A 325 4.96 12.69 -34.50
C LYS A 325 4.89 12.78 -32.97
N HIS A 326 4.18 11.85 -32.32
CA HIS A 326 4.06 11.86 -30.86
C HIS A 326 5.35 11.45 -30.14
N GLN A 327 6.23 10.67 -30.76
CA GLN A 327 7.58 10.41 -30.25
C GLN A 327 8.43 11.68 -30.25
N GLU A 328 8.35 12.51 -31.29
CA GLU A 328 9.04 13.81 -31.31
C GLU A 328 8.45 14.80 -30.32
N LEU A 329 7.11 14.84 -30.16
CA LEU A 329 6.46 15.67 -29.16
C LEU A 329 6.84 15.25 -27.73
N HIS A 330 7.01 13.95 -27.48
CA HIS A 330 7.45 13.43 -26.18
C HIS A 330 8.84 13.94 -25.78
N LYS A 331 9.79 14.02 -26.74
CA LYS A 331 11.11 14.64 -26.51
C LYS A 331 11.01 16.11 -26.11
N GLN A 332 9.91 16.78 -26.47
CA GLN A 332 9.60 18.15 -26.09
C GLN A 332 8.73 18.26 -24.83
N ARG A 333 8.42 17.12 -24.17
CA ARG A 333 7.55 17.01 -22.98
C ARG A 333 6.10 17.41 -23.28
N SER A 334 5.61 16.94 -24.42
CA SER A 334 4.28 17.28 -24.93
C SER A 334 3.64 16.13 -25.71
N GLY A 335 2.36 16.29 -26.04
CA GLY A 335 1.59 15.30 -26.81
C GLY A 335 1.19 14.07 -26.01
N PHE A 336 0.37 13.22 -26.64
CA PHE A 336 -0.26 12.06 -26.02
C PHE A 336 0.72 11.14 -25.26
N LEU A 337 1.91 10.87 -25.81
CA LEU A 337 2.89 9.99 -25.16
C LEU A 337 3.42 10.54 -23.83
N ALA A 338 3.39 11.87 -23.63
CA ALA A 338 3.81 12.52 -22.39
C ALA A 338 2.72 12.54 -21.30
N GLY A 339 1.43 12.57 -21.68
CA GLY A 339 0.31 12.63 -20.73
C GLY A 339 -0.27 11.28 -20.30
N GLY A 340 -0.03 10.21 -21.08
CA GLY A 340 -0.63 8.92 -20.80
C GLY A 340 -2.09 8.80 -21.29
N ILE A 341 -2.76 7.73 -20.86
CA ILE A 341 -4.14 7.43 -21.31
C ILE A 341 -5.21 7.78 -20.28
N THR A 342 -4.84 8.24 -19.08
CA THR A 342 -5.77 8.66 -18.03
C THR A 342 -5.42 10.07 -17.55
N THR A 343 -6.44 10.90 -17.34
CA THR A 343 -6.25 12.32 -16.99
C THR A 343 -7.12 12.80 -15.84
N LEU A 344 -8.22 12.11 -15.56
CA LEU A 344 -9.14 12.43 -14.47
C LEU A 344 -9.60 11.17 -13.76
N VAL A 345 -10.04 11.35 -12.53
CA VAL A 345 -10.67 10.32 -11.71
C VAL A 345 -11.78 10.97 -10.89
N ALA A 346 -12.84 10.22 -10.61
CA ALA A 346 -13.80 10.61 -9.58
C ALA A 346 -13.93 9.54 -8.51
N PHE A 347 -14.08 9.94 -7.25
CA PHE A 347 -14.37 9.06 -6.13
C PHE A 347 -15.73 9.43 -5.55
N ILE A 348 -16.64 8.46 -5.53
CA ILE A 348 -18.07 8.70 -5.33
C ILE A 348 -18.54 7.93 -4.07
N PRO A 349 -19.09 8.65 -3.07
CA PRO A 349 -19.77 8.02 -1.94
C PRO A 349 -20.98 7.20 -2.39
N ALA A 350 -21.29 6.14 -1.65
CA ALA A 350 -22.46 5.31 -1.86
C ALA A 350 -23.75 6.13 -2.08
N SER A 351 -24.00 7.12 -1.23
CA SER A 351 -25.20 7.99 -1.28
C SER A 351 -25.35 8.82 -2.56
N LYS A 352 -24.28 8.97 -3.34
CA LYS A 352 -24.27 9.70 -4.62
C LYS A 352 -24.37 8.79 -5.85
N LEU A 353 -24.12 7.49 -5.70
CA LEU A 353 -24.20 6.52 -6.81
C LEU A 353 -25.64 6.15 -7.17
N ASP A 354 -26.51 6.01 -6.16
CA ASP A 354 -27.92 5.66 -6.36
C ASP A 354 -28.81 6.42 -5.35
N SER A 355 -29.15 7.67 -5.70
CA SER A 355 -29.88 8.60 -4.83
C SER A 355 -31.33 8.17 -4.49
N GLY A 356 -31.83 7.09 -5.10
CA GLY A 356 -33.11 6.46 -4.80
C GLY A 356 -33.00 4.96 -4.45
N SER A 357 -31.81 4.54 -3.99
CA SER A 357 -31.33 3.16 -3.88
C SER A 357 -32.41 2.07 -3.83
N LYS A 358 -32.37 1.19 -4.83
CA LYS A 358 -33.09 -0.10 -4.79
C LYS A 358 -32.42 -1.12 -3.85
N PHE A 359 -31.20 -0.85 -3.40
CA PHE A 359 -30.36 -1.77 -2.65
C PHE A 359 -30.24 -1.36 -1.17
N ASP A 360 -30.28 -2.34 -0.30
CA ASP A 360 -30.00 -2.17 1.12
C ASP A 360 -28.56 -2.64 1.41
N TRP A 361 -27.60 -1.79 1.03
CA TRP A 361 -26.17 -2.07 1.18
C TRP A 361 -25.76 -2.20 2.65
N GLU A 362 -26.40 -1.44 3.54
CA GLU A 362 -26.18 -1.55 4.98
C GLU A 362 -26.54 -2.94 5.47
N LYS A 363 -27.77 -3.39 5.20
CA LYS A 363 -28.26 -4.67 5.70
C LYS A 363 -27.44 -5.83 5.17
N SER A 364 -26.93 -5.70 3.96
CA SER A 364 -26.14 -6.74 3.30
C SER A 364 -24.67 -6.73 3.74
N ALA A 365 -24.15 -5.66 4.36
CA ALA A 365 -22.76 -5.51 4.82
C ALA A 365 -22.43 -6.37 6.05
N THR A 366 -22.65 -7.69 5.98
CA THR A 366 -22.42 -8.63 7.07
C THR A 366 -21.75 -9.92 6.57
N ILE A 367 -21.14 -10.68 7.48
CA ILE A 367 -20.43 -11.91 7.12
C ILE A 367 -21.37 -13.00 6.62
N GLU A 368 -22.65 -12.94 6.98
CA GLU A 368 -23.70 -13.87 6.52
C GLU A 368 -24.01 -13.70 5.03
N SER A 369 -23.75 -12.51 4.47
CA SER A 369 -23.89 -12.24 3.04
C SER A 369 -22.67 -12.69 2.22
N LEU A 370 -21.59 -13.12 2.88
CA LEU A 370 -20.41 -13.65 2.21
C LEU A 370 -20.65 -15.12 1.84
N ASP A 371 -20.90 -15.36 0.56
CA ASP A 371 -21.13 -16.67 -0.03
C ASP A 371 -19.79 -17.30 -0.46
N VAL A 372 -19.20 -18.13 0.40
CA VAL A 372 -17.88 -18.76 0.19
C VAL A 372 -17.93 -20.29 0.16
N GLY A 373 -19.12 -20.90 0.08
CA GLY A 373 -19.28 -22.36 0.02
C GLY A 373 -18.73 -23.10 1.25
N SER A 374 -18.41 -24.39 1.12
CA SER A 374 -17.84 -25.25 2.16
C SER A 374 -16.37 -24.95 2.53
N ASP A 375 -15.84 -23.84 2.03
CA ASP A 375 -14.50 -23.37 2.40
C ASP A 375 -14.59 -22.75 3.80
N ASP A 376 -14.27 -23.54 4.82
CA ASP A 376 -14.27 -23.06 6.20
C ASP A 376 -13.19 -21.97 6.39
N ILE A 377 -13.61 -20.70 6.28
CA ILE A 377 -12.79 -19.56 6.70
C ILE A 377 -12.43 -19.78 8.17
N HIS A 378 -11.14 -19.83 8.46
CA HIS A 378 -10.67 -20.06 9.82
C HIS A 378 -11.32 -19.07 10.81
N PRO A 379 -11.79 -19.51 11.99
CA PRO A 379 -12.58 -18.67 12.91
C PRO A 379 -11.95 -17.32 13.27
N ASN A 380 -10.62 -17.26 13.42
CA ASN A 380 -9.92 -16.00 13.67
C ASN A 380 -9.93 -15.05 12.47
N VAL A 381 -9.75 -15.57 11.25
CA VAL A 381 -9.85 -14.79 10.00
C VAL A 381 -11.27 -14.25 9.85
N LYS A 382 -12.29 -15.08 10.12
CA LYS A 382 -13.70 -14.66 10.13
C LYS A 382 -13.95 -13.49 11.09
N LYS A 383 -13.40 -13.53 12.31
CA LYS A 383 -13.49 -12.39 13.25
C LYS A 383 -12.84 -11.12 12.70
N GLY A 384 -11.71 -11.24 12.01
CA GLY A 384 -11.06 -10.11 11.34
C GLY A 384 -11.92 -9.50 10.24
N ILE A 385 -12.54 -10.32 9.40
CA ILE A 385 -13.45 -9.85 8.33
C ILE A 385 -14.67 -9.15 8.94
N VAL A 386 -15.28 -9.72 9.99
CA VAL A 386 -16.39 -9.08 10.73
C VAL A 386 -15.99 -7.70 11.25
N LYS A 387 -14.77 -7.56 11.78
CA LYS A 387 -14.26 -6.27 12.26
C LYS A 387 -14.10 -5.26 11.11
N GLN A 388 -13.60 -5.68 9.95
CA GLN A 388 -13.52 -4.83 8.77
C GLN A 388 -14.92 -4.40 8.28
N TYR A 389 -15.87 -5.33 8.20
CA TYR A 389 -17.24 -5.02 7.80
C TYR A 389 -17.92 -4.04 8.74
N SER A 390 -17.62 -4.07 10.04
CA SER A 390 -18.16 -3.09 10.99
C SER A 390 -17.76 -1.64 10.64
N ILE A 391 -16.56 -1.44 10.09
CA ILE A 391 -16.10 -0.12 9.62
C ILE A 391 -16.84 0.27 8.34
N LEU A 392 -16.86 -0.63 7.34
CA LEU A 392 -17.53 -0.38 6.06
C LEU A 392 -19.03 -0.08 6.26
N ARG A 393 -19.70 -0.86 7.10
CA ARG A 393 -21.09 -0.62 7.46
C ARG A 393 -21.25 0.74 8.14
N GLY A 394 -20.35 1.10 9.06
CA GLY A 394 -20.35 2.43 9.68
C GLY A 394 -20.36 3.56 8.64
N TRP A 395 -19.51 3.47 7.62
CA TRP A 395 -19.46 4.44 6.52
C TRP A 395 -20.70 4.42 5.62
N LEU A 396 -21.34 3.26 5.41
CA LEU A 396 -22.60 3.19 4.67
C LEU A 396 -23.78 3.82 5.44
N THR A 397 -23.77 3.74 6.78
CA THR A 397 -24.88 4.18 7.63
C THR A 397 -24.79 5.63 8.08
N ASP A 398 -23.59 6.21 8.13
CA ASP A 398 -23.42 7.58 8.56
C ASP A 398 -23.84 8.54 7.42
N PRO A 399 -24.90 9.35 7.60
CA PRO A 399 -25.35 10.28 6.56
C PRO A 399 -24.30 11.38 6.25
N ASN A 400 -23.29 11.54 7.11
CA ASN A 400 -22.19 12.48 6.92
C ASN A 400 -20.91 11.80 6.40
N ALA A 401 -20.90 10.48 6.23
CA ALA A 401 -19.78 9.78 5.62
C ALA A 401 -19.57 10.28 4.19
N THR A 402 -18.30 10.49 3.85
CA THR A 402 -17.85 10.93 2.52
C THR A 402 -16.94 9.92 1.86
N GLU A 403 -16.72 8.79 2.52
CA GLU A 403 -15.89 7.70 2.08
C GLU A 403 -16.45 7.14 0.77
N PRO A 404 -15.64 7.09 -0.29
CA PRO A 404 -16.10 6.62 -1.59
C PRO A 404 -16.30 5.10 -1.57
N PHE A 405 -17.42 4.65 -2.13
CA PHE A 405 -17.64 3.22 -2.39
C PHE A 405 -17.41 2.86 -3.86
N ALA A 406 -17.32 3.88 -4.73
CA ALA A 406 -16.90 3.68 -6.10
C ALA A 406 -15.91 4.73 -6.58
N GLN A 407 -15.15 4.36 -7.61
CA GLN A 407 -14.33 5.24 -8.41
C GLN A 407 -14.85 5.22 -9.86
N ILE A 408 -14.82 6.37 -10.55
CA ILE A 408 -14.99 6.44 -12.01
C ILE A 408 -13.61 6.64 -12.61
N LEU A 409 -13.12 5.59 -13.27
CA LEU A 409 -11.85 5.59 -13.98
C LEU A 409 -12.09 6.05 -15.43
N HIS A 410 -11.35 7.06 -15.87
CA HIS A 410 -11.36 7.54 -17.25
C HIS A 410 -10.15 7.02 -18.03
N LEU A 411 -10.39 6.51 -19.23
CA LEU A 411 -9.36 6.24 -20.23
C LEU A 411 -9.71 6.95 -21.54
N ASN A 412 -8.73 7.64 -22.10
CA ASN A 412 -8.79 8.24 -23.43
C ASN A 412 -8.42 7.20 -24.50
N ALA A 413 -9.11 6.06 -24.44
CA ALA A 413 -8.85 4.87 -25.25
C ALA A 413 -10.06 3.92 -25.23
N HIS A 414 -10.04 2.99 -26.17
CA HIS A 414 -10.91 1.82 -26.24
C HIS A 414 -10.51 0.77 -25.19
N PHE A 415 -11.47 0.34 -24.39
CA PHE A 415 -11.32 -0.84 -23.55
C PHE A 415 -11.88 -2.08 -24.28
N PRO A 416 -11.15 -3.21 -24.35
CA PRO A 416 -11.66 -4.43 -24.96
C PRO A 416 -12.96 -4.93 -24.32
N THR A 417 -14.02 -5.08 -25.13
CA THR A 417 -15.36 -5.53 -24.67
C THR A 417 -16.02 -6.51 -25.67
N PRO A 418 -17.05 -7.30 -25.28
CA PRO A 418 -17.78 -8.21 -26.15
C PRO A 418 -18.39 -7.48 -27.33
N GLY A 419 -18.23 -8.05 -28.51
CA GLY A 419 -18.62 -7.44 -29.77
C GLY A 419 -17.61 -6.44 -30.34
N ILE A 420 -16.70 -5.90 -29.52
CA ILE A 420 -15.67 -4.93 -29.93
C ILE A 420 -14.37 -5.23 -29.17
N SER A 421 -13.77 -6.38 -29.46
CA SER A 421 -12.52 -6.79 -28.80
C SER A 421 -11.32 -5.94 -29.22
N LYS A 422 -11.43 -5.23 -30.35
CA LYS A 422 -10.44 -4.30 -30.88
C LYS A 422 -11.14 -3.04 -31.41
N PRO A 423 -10.49 -1.86 -31.32
CA PRO A 423 -11.04 -0.63 -31.87
C PRO A 423 -11.27 -0.77 -33.38
N LEU A 424 -12.38 -0.21 -33.87
CA LEU A 424 -12.66 -0.20 -35.30
C LEU A 424 -11.71 0.76 -36.04
N PRO A 425 -11.25 0.42 -37.27
CA PRO A 425 -10.36 1.29 -38.02
C PRO A 425 -10.89 2.71 -38.18
N GLY A 426 -10.04 3.71 -37.91
CA GLY A 426 -10.38 5.13 -38.03
C GLY A 426 -11.34 5.67 -36.95
N LYS A 427 -11.79 4.85 -36.00
CA LYS A 427 -12.64 5.27 -34.89
C LYS A 427 -11.83 5.70 -33.66
N ARG A 428 -12.48 6.43 -32.76
CA ARG A 428 -11.92 6.99 -31.53
C ARG A 428 -12.86 6.66 -30.38
N TYR A 429 -12.29 6.43 -29.20
CA TYR A 429 -13.07 6.00 -28.04
C TYR A 429 -12.61 6.68 -26.75
N ILE A 430 -13.59 6.94 -25.89
CA ILE A 430 -13.34 7.16 -24.46
C ILE A 430 -14.01 6.04 -23.68
N THR A 431 -13.37 5.63 -22.59
CA THR A 431 -13.90 4.63 -21.66
C THR A 431 -14.05 5.26 -20.29
N LEU A 432 -15.25 5.15 -19.72
CA LEU A 432 -15.51 5.45 -18.31
C LEU A 432 -15.85 4.13 -17.62
N SER A 433 -15.20 3.83 -16.51
CA SER A 433 -15.41 2.55 -15.80
C SER A 433 -15.75 2.81 -14.34
N PRO A 434 -16.95 2.42 -13.86
CA PRO A 434 -17.16 2.27 -12.43
C PRO A 434 -16.26 1.17 -11.88
N VAL A 435 -15.66 1.45 -10.74
CA VAL A 435 -14.82 0.55 -9.94
C VAL A 435 -15.41 0.53 -8.54
N TYR A 436 -15.59 -0.63 -7.91
CA TYR A 436 -15.91 -0.65 -6.48
C TYR A 436 -14.61 -0.48 -5.66
N SER A 437 -14.66 0.36 -4.63
CA SER A 437 -13.49 0.86 -3.90
C SER A 437 -13.24 0.18 -2.55
N HIS A 438 -14.27 -0.43 -1.96
CA HIS A 438 -14.15 -1.15 -0.70
C HIS A 438 -14.76 -2.54 -0.87
N PRO A 439 -13.98 -3.54 -1.35
CA PRO A 439 -14.51 -4.87 -1.56
C PRO A 439 -15.08 -5.43 -0.27
N PHE A 440 -16.24 -6.06 -0.36
CA PHE A 440 -16.76 -6.97 0.65
C PHE A 440 -16.34 -8.40 0.35
N SER A 441 -16.21 -8.81 -0.91
CA SER A 441 -15.66 -10.12 -1.26
C SER A 441 -14.26 -10.31 -0.63
N ARG A 442 -13.96 -11.55 -0.21
CA ARG A 442 -12.69 -11.92 0.40
C ARG A 442 -12.18 -13.19 -0.24
N GLY A 443 -11.05 -13.05 -0.91
CA GLY A 443 -10.36 -14.14 -1.58
C GLY A 443 -9.21 -14.72 -0.77
N TYR A 444 -8.40 -15.52 -1.45
CA TYR A 444 -7.16 -16.09 -0.90
C TYR A 444 -6.04 -16.23 -1.93
N VAL A 445 -4.83 -16.48 -1.43
CA VAL A 445 -3.65 -16.93 -2.17
C VAL A 445 -2.98 -18.06 -1.39
N HIS A 446 -2.98 -19.29 -1.93
CA HIS A 446 -2.41 -20.46 -1.27
C HIS A 446 -1.57 -21.30 -2.22
N LEU A 447 -0.50 -21.92 -1.72
CA LEU A 447 0.30 -22.87 -2.49
C LEU A 447 -0.55 -24.06 -2.99
N MET A 448 -0.18 -24.60 -4.15
CA MET A 448 -0.82 -25.77 -4.76
C MET A 448 0.11 -26.98 -4.88
N SER A 449 1.38 -26.84 -4.52
CA SER A 449 2.42 -27.83 -4.69
C SER A 449 3.50 -27.63 -3.64
N PRO A 450 4.20 -28.68 -3.16
CA PRO A 450 5.41 -28.51 -2.36
C PRO A 450 6.58 -27.91 -3.15
N ASP A 451 6.54 -27.93 -4.48
CA ASP A 451 7.53 -27.27 -5.35
C ASP A 451 7.23 -25.76 -5.43
N PRO A 452 8.10 -24.89 -4.86
CA PRO A 452 7.90 -23.45 -4.83
C PRO A 452 8.03 -22.77 -6.20
N LYS A 453 8.41 -23.51 -7.25
CA LYS A 453 8.42 -23.03 -8.63
C LYS A 453 7.03 -23.02 -9.27
N ILE A 454 6.08 -23.77 -8.70
CA ILE A 454 4.69 -23.79 -9.15
C ILE A 454 3.98 -22.54 -8.58
N PRO A 455 3.33 -21.71 -9.41
CA PRO A 455 2.58 -20.56 -8.92
C PRO A 455 1.47 -20.96 -7.91
N PRO A 456 1.13 -20.09 -6.95
CA PRO A 456 0.04 -20.35 -6.01
C PRO A 456 -1.34 -20.29 -6.69
N ALA A 457 -2.33 -20.91 -6.07
CA ALA A 457 -3.74 -20.63 -6.35
C ALA A 457 -4.05 -19.20 -5.92
N VAL A 458 -4.66 -18.42 -6.81
CA VAL A 458 -5.08 -17.05 -6.52
C VAL A 458 -6.57 -16.95 -6.81
N ASN A 459 -7.38 -16.76 -5.77
CA ASN A 459 -8.82 -16.71 -5.93
C ASN A 459 -9.38 -15.46 -5.25
N PRO A 460 -9.57 -14.35 -5.98
CA PRO A 460 -10.20 -13.14 -5.45
C PRO A 460 -11.64 -13.34 -4.97
N ARG A 461 -12.29 -14.43 -5.41
CA ARG A 461 -13.70 -14.74 -5.16
C ARG A 461 -14.62 -13.56 -5.51
N TYR A 462 -14.40 -12.96 -6.68
CA TYR A 462 -15.19 -11.81 -7.11
C TYR A 462 -16.70 -12.10 -7.01
N PHE A 463 -17.44 -11.15 -6.45
CA PHE A 463 -18.88 -11.25 -6.15
C PHE A 463 -19.29 -12.35 -5.16
N SER A 464 -18.37 -12.89 -4.36
CA SER A 464 -18.75 -13.71 -3.19
C SER A 464 -19.60 -12.91 -2.20
N HIS A 465 -19.55 -11.58 -2.25
CA HIS A 465 -20.45 -10.72 -1.49
C HIS A 465 -21.32 -9.86 -2.43
N PRO A 466 -22.64 -9.72 -2.19
CA PRO A 466 -23.55 -9.05 -3.11
C PRO A 466 -23.29 -7.54 -3.27
N ASN A 467 -22.82 -6.85 -2.23
CA ASN A 467 -22.57 -5.40 -2.29
C ASN A 467 -21.61 -5.00 -3.41
N ASP A 468 -20.58 -5.81 -3.72
CA ASP A 468 -19.61 -5.46 -4.75
C ASP A 468 -20.27 -5.38 -6.13
N LYS A 469 -21.15 -6.35 -6.44
CA LYS A 469 -21.93 -6.36 -7.68
C LYS A 469 -22.93 -5.20 -7.71
N GLN A 470 -23.65 -4.96 -6.62
CA GLN A 470 -24.66 -3.91 -6.54
C GLN A 470 -24.07 -2.50 -6.67
N ILE A 471 -22.87 -2.27 -6.14
CA ILE A 471 -22.12 -1.02 -6.31
C ILE A 471 -21.77 -0.81 -7.79
N LEU A 472 -21.35 -1.86 -8.51
CA LEU A 472 -21.10 -1.77 -9.95
C LEU A 472 -22.38 -1.57 -10.76
N GLU A 473 -23.50 -2.19 -10.38
CA GLU A 473 -24.80 -1.95 -11.03
C GLU A 473 -25.23 -0.48 -10.91
N ALA A 474 -25.10 0.10 -9.72
CA ALA A 474 -25.34 1.53 -9.50
C ALA A 474 -24.33 2.41 -10.26
N GLY A 475 -23.04 2.07 -10.18
CA GLY A 475 -21.96 2.77 -10.86
C GLY A 475 -22.09 2.74 -12.39
N LEU A 476 -22.59 1.65 -12.97
CA LEU A 476 -22.82 1.52 -14.41
C LEU A 476 -23.94 2.46 -14.86
N ARG A 477 -25.05 2.52 -14.11
CA ARG A 477 -26.14 3.49 -14.37
C ARG A 477 -25.64 4.93 -14.26
N PHE A 478 -24.90 5.24 -13.18
CA PHE A 478 -24.31 6.55 -12.97
C PHE A 478 -23.39 6.95 -14.13
N THR A 479 -22.49 6.05 -14.54
CA THR A 479 -21.52 6.29 -15.61
C THR A 479 -22.18 6.51 -16.96
N LEU A 480 -23.22 5.74 -17.30
CA LEU A 480 -23.99 5.97 -18.53
C LEU A 480 -24.65 7.35 -18.53
N GLY A 481 -25.12 7.82 -17.37
CA GLY A 481 -25.67 9.17 -17.19
C GLY A 481 -24.66 10.28 -17.48
N ILE A 482 -23.35 10.04 -17.26
CA ILE A 482 -22.29 11.02 -17.58
C ILE A 482 -22.30 11.33 -19.09
N TYR A 483 -22.45 10.32 -19.94
CA TYR A 483 -22.47 10.49 -21.40
C TYR A 483 -23.68 11.28 -21.92
N ASP A 484 -24.77 11.30 -21.16
CA ASP A 484 -26.00 12.01 -21.51
C ASP A 484 -26.00 13.46 -20.99
N THR A 485 -24.98 13.87 -20.22
CA THR A 485 -24.86 15.26 -19.76
C THR A 485 -24.64 16.23 -20.92
N PRO A 486 -25.17 17.47 -20.88
CA PRO A 486 -25.05 18.43 -21.98
C PRO A 486 -23.61 18.79 -22.37
N SER A 487 -22.66 18.69 -21.43
CA SER A 487 -21.24 18.95 -21.70
C SER A 487 -20.59 17.79 -22.46
N VAL A 488 -20.91 16.53 -22.12
CA VAL A 488 -20.26 15.34 -22.70
C VAL A 488 -20.94 14.85 -23.97
N ASN A 489 -22.28 14.86 -24.01
CA ASN A 489 -23.07 14.30 -25.12
C ASN A 489 -22.67 14.78 -26.52
N PRO A 490 -22.30 16.06 -26.74
CA PRO A 490 -21.86 16.55 -28.06
C PRO A 490 -20.64 15.82 -28.63
N PHE A 491 -19.81 15.18 -27.79
CA PHE A 491 -18.65 14.41 -28.21
C PHE A 491 -18.98 12.95 -28.54
N ILE A 492 -20.16 12.46 -28.13
CA ILE A 492 -20.52 11.04 -28.20
C ILE A 492 -21.23 10.73 -29.52
N ILE A 493 -20.60 9.92 -30.36
CA ILE A 493 -21.23 9.35 -31.56
C ILE A 493 -22.16 8.21 -31.18
N GLY A 494 -21.77 7.39 -30.21
CA GLY A 494 -22.60 6.30 -29.73
C GLY A 494 -21.94 5.48 -28.62
N ILE A 495 -22.77 4.96 -27.73
CA ILE A 495 -22.32 4.06 -26.66
C ILE A 495 -22.23 2.64 -27.24
N ARG A 496 -21.04 2.06 -27.11
CA ARG A 496 -20.61 0.83 -27.74
C ARG A 496 -20.59 -0.35 -26.76
N ALA A 497 -20.41 -0.07 -25.47
CA ALA A 497 -20.50 -1.06 -24.40
C ALA A 497 -21.05 -0.43 -23.10
N GLY A 498 -21.75 -1.22 -22.28
CA GLY A 498 -22.35 -0.82 -21.01
C GLY A 498 -23.88 -0.73 -21.00
N LYS A 499 -24.55 -0.73 -22.16
CA LYS A 499 -26.03 -0.68 -22.29
C LYS A 499 -26.71 -2.06 -22.38
N GLN A 500 -25.93 -3.13 -22.41
CA GLN A 500 -26.42 -4.51 -22.39
C GLN A 500 -27.18 -4.81 -21.07
N GLU A 501 -27.80 -5.99 -20.98
CA GLU A 501 -28.41 -6.47 -19.73
C GLU A 501 -27.35 -6.42 -18.61
N GLN A 502 -27.63 -5.64 -17.55
CA GLN A 502 -26.61 -5.18 -16.62
C GLN A 502 -25.97 -6.33 -15.85
N GLU A 503 -26.75 -7.30 -15.38
CA GLU A 503 -26.20 -8.38 -14.57
C GLU A 503 -25.29 -9.30 -15.38
N ALA A 504 -25.75 -9.74 -16.56
CA ALA A 504 -24.95 -10.55 -17.47
C ALA A 504 -23.70 -9.81 -17.93
N TYR A 505 -23.83 -8.53 -18.29
CA TYR A 505 -22.71 -7.70 -18.73
C TYR A 505 -21.67 -7.55 -17.63
N ILE A 506 -22.07 -7.25 -16.39
CA ILE A 506 -21.15 -7.11 -15.26
C ILE A 506 -20.38 -8.42 -15.00
N LYS A 507 -21.04 -9.58 -15.05
CA LYS A 507 -20.35 -10.88 -14.89
C LYS A 507 -19.38 -11.16 -16.05
N GLU A 508 -19.80 -10.87 -17.27
CA GLU A 508 -18.99 -11.08 -18.47
C GLU A 508 -17.81 -10.11 -18.55
N GLN A 509 -17.91 -8.92 -17.93
CA GLN A 509 -16.95 -7.82 -18.12
C GLN A 509 -16.16 -7.40 -16.91
N LEU A 510 -16.49 -7.88 -15.71
CA LEU A 510 -15.67 -7.59 -14.54
C LEU A 510 -14.21 -7.91 -14.83
N THR A 511 -13.34 -6.97 -14.48
CA THR A 511 -11.89 -7.18 -14.44
C THR A 511 -11.27 -6.45 -13.25
N THR A 512 -10.05 -6.83 -12.90
CA THR A 512 -9.25 -6.18 -11.85
C THR A 512 -8.74 -4.80 -12.28
N VAL A 513 -8.42 -3.93 -11.32
CA VAL A 513 -7.51 -2.77 -11.50
C VAL A 513 -6.13 -3.02 -10.87
N TRP A 514 -5.79 -4.28 -10.59
CA TRP A 514 -4.50 -4.76 -10.11
C TRP A 514 -4.09 -4.21 -8.73
N HIS A 515 -5.03 -4.20 -7.78
CA HIS A 515 -4.85 -3.71 -6.42
C HIS A 515 -4.92 -4.82 -5.36
N GLN A 516 -4.51 -6.04 -5.74
CA GLN A 516 -4.44 -7.19 -4.85
C GLN A 516 -3.67 -6.85 -3.57
N SER A 517 -4.27 -7.12 -2.43
CA SER A 517 -3.78 -6.71 -1.12
C SER A 517 -4.32 -7.61 0.00
N GLY A 518 -3.79 -7.46 1.20
CA GLY A 518 -4.38 -8.03 2.42
C GLY A 518 -4.07 -9.49 2.73
N THR A 519 -3.19 -10.15 1.96
CA THR A 519 -2.83 -11.57 2.08
C THR A 519 -1.80 -11.91 3.17
N ALA A 520 -1.19 -10.90 3.78
CA ALA A 520 -0.37 -11.03 4.98
C ALA A 520 -0.78 -9.92 5.97
N VAL A 521 -2.08 -9.90 6.25
CA VAL A 521 -2.80 -8.76 6.85
C VAL A 521 -2.19 -8.27 8.17
N MET A 522 -2.07 -6.93 8.31
CA MET A 522 -1.70 -6.29 9.58
C MET A 522 -2.93 -6.12 10.48
N LEU A 523 -3.15 -7.10 11.35
CA LEU A 523 -4.20 -7.14 12.35
C LEU A 523 -3.66 -7.80 13.62
N PRO A 524 -4.33 -7.64 14.79
CA PRO A 524 -4.01 -8.50 15.93
C PRO A 524 -4.20 -9.98 15.59
N ARG A 525 -3.36 -10.84 16.17
CA ARG A 525 -3.32 -12.27 15.87
C ARG A 525 -4.68 -12.97 16.07
N GLU A 526 -5.46 -12.58 17.08
CA GLU A 526 -6.79 -13.15 17.33
C GLU A 526 -7.84 -12.83 16.25
N TYR A 527 -7.55 -11.85 15.37
CA TYR A 527 -8.36 -11.47 14.22
C TYR A 527 -7.79 -12.01 12.89
N GLY A 528 -6.92 -13.02 12.95
CA GLY A 528 -6.29 -13.60 11.76
C GLY A 528 -5.12 -12.77 11.23
N GLY A 529 -4.54 -11.89 12.04
CA GLY A 529 -3.36 -11.12 11.65
C GLY A 529 -2.12 -11.99 11.36
N VAL A 530 -1.36 -11.60 10.34
CA VAL A 530 -0.08 -12.21 9.98
C VAL A 530 1.09 -11.40 10.54
N VAL A 531 1.00 -10.07 10.47
CA VAL A 531 1.99 -9.16 11.05
C VAL A 531 1.39 -8.27 12.14
N ASP A 532 2.22 -7.93 13.12
CA ASP A 532 1.86 -6.99 14.18
C ASP A 532 1.95 -5.51 13.74
N GLU A 533 1.66 -4.56 14.63
CA GLU A 533 1.73 -3.12 14.37
C GLU A 533 3.16 -2.62 14.10
N ARG A 534 4.16 -3.49 14.27
CA ARG A 534 5.55 -3.24 13.93
C ARG A 534 5.97 -3.98 12.67
N LEU A 535 5.02 -4.60 11.96
CA LEU A 535 5.22 -5.36 10.73
C LEU A 535 6.02 -6.66 10.92
N ARG A 536 6.16 -7.15 12.15
CA ARG A 536 6.83 -8.42 12.43
C ARG A 536 5.86 -9.56 12.20
N VAL A 537 6.29 -10.61 11.51
CA VAL A 537 5.49 -11.83 11.34
C VAL A 537 5.32 -12.50 12.70
N TYR A 538 4.08 -12.76 13.11
CA TYR A 538 3.80 -13.38 14.40
C TYR A 538 4.52 -14.73 14.54
N GLY A 539 4.98 -15.07 15.75
CA GLY A 539 5.70 -16.31 16.01
C GLY A 539 7.15 -16.34 15.48
N THR A 540 7.64 -15.23 14.93
CA THR A 540 9.01 -15.17 14.36
C THR A 540 9.90 -14.09 14.99
N LYS A 541 11.21 -14.24 14.82
CA LYS A 541 12.23 -13.21 15.06
C LYS A 541 12.95 -12.88 13.75
N GLY A 542 13.21 -11.59 13.52
CA GLY A 542 13.98 -11.15 12.37
C GLY A 542 13.26 -11.27 11.03
N LEU A 543 11.93 -11.38 11.01
CA LEU A 543 11.14 -11.41 9.78
C LEU A 543 10.05 -10.35 9.79
N ARG A 544 9.97 -9.58 8.71
CA ARG A 544 8.90 -8.59 8.48
C ARG A 544 8.30 -8.70 7.10
N VAL A 545 7.12 -8.12 6.95
CA VAL A 545 6.47 -7.90 5.65
C VAL A 545 6.23 -6.42 5.43
N VAL A 546 6.63 -5.91 4.27
CA VAL A 546 6.46 -4.51 3.87
C VAL A 546 6.11 -4.47 2.38
N ASP A 547 4.83 -4.65 2.04
CA ASP A 547 4.27 -4.48 0.70
C ASP A 547 2.72 -4.35 0.77
N ALA A 548 2.00 -4.53 -0.34
CA ALA A 548 0.53 -4.42 -0.35
C ALA A 548 -0.19 -5.53 0.46
N SER A 549 0.47 -6.65 0.77
CA SER A 549 -0.12 -7.78 1.51
C SER A 549 -0.52 -7.41 2.94
N ILE A 550 0.11 -6.40 3.54
CA ILE A 550 -0.18 -6.01 4.94
C ILE A 550 -1.40 -5.09 5.08
N ILE A 551 -1.95 -4.58 3.97
CA ILE A 551 -3.09 -3.65 3.99
C ILE A 551 -4.29 -4.33 4.65
N PRO A 552 -4.80 -3.85 5.80
CA PRO A 552 -5.89 -4.51 6.51
C PRO A 552 -7.25 -4.32 5.85
N LEU A 553 -7.51 -3.11 5.37
CA LEU A 553 -8.70 -2.74 4.62
C LEU A 553 -8.22 -1.94 3.40
N LEU A 554 -8.57 -2.39 2.20
CA LEU A 554 -8.15 -1.76 0.96
C LEU A 554 -8.75 -0.34 0.87
N PRO A 555 -7.91 0.71 0.82
CA PRO A 555 -8.40 2.07 0.58
C PRO A 555 -8.92 2.21 -0.84
N SER A 556 -9.84 3.14 -1.02
CA SER A 556 -10.57 3.43 -2.25
C SER A 556 -9.74 3.88 -3.45
N VAL A 557 -8.48 4.24 -3.21
CA VAL A 557 -7.54 4.79 -4.18
C VAL A 557 -6.61 3.75 -4.77
N ASN A 558 -5.95 4.09 -5.89
CA ASN A 558 -4.86 3.28 -6.42
C ASN A 558 -3.73 3.11 -5.41
N THR A 559 -3.16 1.90 -5.36
CA THR A 559 -2.36 1.44 -4.21
C THR A 559 -0.90 1.90 -4.21
N GLN A 560 -0.39 2.51 -5.28
CA GLN A 560 1.04 2.90 -5.35
C GLN A 560 1.44 3.84 -4.21
N SER A 561 0.67 4.92 -4.01
CA SER A 561 0.89 5.90 -2.94
C SER A 561 0.74 5.27 -1.55
N VAL A 562 -0.23 4.37 -1.38
CA VAL A 562 -0.46 3.63 -0.15
C VAL A 562 0.76 2.77 0.18
N VAL A 563 1.27 1.99 -0.78
CA VAL A 563 2.45 1.13 -0.57
C VAL A 563 3.70 1.95 -0.22
N TYR A 564 3.93 3.09 -0.87
CA TYR A 564 5.02 4.00 -0.52
C TYR A 564 4.87 4.60 0.90
N MET A 565 3.66 4.99 1.27
CA MET A 565 3.33 5.47 2.61
C MET A 565 3.61 4.40 3.68
N LEU A 566 3.19 3.16 3.44
CA LEU A 566 3.45 2.04 4.35
C LEU A 566 4.96 1.74 4.46
N ALA A 567 5.70 1.81 3.36
CA ALA A 567 7.14 1.61 3.34
C ALA A 567 7.91 2.70 4.14
N GLU A 568 7.56 3.98 4.00
CA GLU A 568 8.14 5.05 4.84
C GLU A 568 7.77 4.88 6.33
N LYS A 569 6.55 4.39 6.63
CA LYS A 569 6.16 4.08 8.01
C LYS A 569 6.97 2.91 8.57
N ALA A 570 7.21 1.87 7.78
CA ALA A 570 8.05 0.73 8.14
C ALA A 570 9.47 1.18 8.51
N LEU A 571 10.07 2.07 7.73
CA LEU A 571 11.38 2.64 8.00
C LEU A 571 11.42 3.39 9.32
N ALA A 572 10.39 4.18 9.63
CA ALA A 572 10.30 4.84 10.92
C ALA A 572 10.24 3.85 12.08
N LEU A 573 9.62 2.67 11.91
CA LEU A 573 9.55 1.62 12.94
C LEU A 573 10.85 0.81 13.06
N LEU A 574 11.54 0.58 11.93
CA LEU A 574 12.82 -0.13 11.83
C LEU A 574 13.99 0.70 12.39
N LEU A 575 14.11 1.96 11.96
CA LEU A 575 15.27 2.80 12.26
C LEU A 575 15.15 3.55 13.60
N ASN A 576 13.94 3.79 14.12
CA ASN A 576 13.75 4.43 15.43
C ASN A 576 13.65 3.45 16.59
N ASN A 577 14.15 2.22 16.40
CA ASN A 577 14.14 1.16 17.41
C ASN A 577 15.01 1.46 18.65
N GLN A 578 15.63 2.65 18.72
CA GLN A 578 16.21 3.20 19.93
C GLN A 578 15.67 4.62 20.15
N ASN A 579 15.17 4.87 21.37
CA ASN A 579 14.62 6.13 21.87
C ASN A 579 13.11 6.37 21.77
N SER A 580 12.23 5.38 21.59
CA SER A 580 10.79 5.66 21.76
C SER A 580 10.46 6.07 23.21
N LYS A 581 11.03 5.43 24.23
CA LYS A 581 10.87 5.87 25.63
C LYS A 581 11.52 7.23 25.90
N LEU A 582 12.75 7.46 25.41
CA LEU A 582 13.49 8.70 25.69
C LEU A 582 12.96 9.90 24.88
N ILE A 583 12.62 9.74 23.60
CA ILE A 583 12.01 10.80 22.77
C ILE A 583 10.57 11.06 23.22
N TRP A 584 9.81 10.04 23.63
CA TRP A 584 8.50 10.26 24.26
C TRP A 584 8.68 11.06 25.56
N PHE A 585 9.61 10.68 26.44
CA PHE A 585 9.91 11.42 27.67
C PHE A 585 10.38 12.86 27.40
N LEU A 586 11.23 13.08 26.39
CA LEU A 586 11.72 14.39 25.99
C LEU A 586 10.66 15.24 25.28
N ARG A 587 9.74 14.62 24.51
CA ARG A 587 8.58 15.29 23.90
C ARG A 587 7.56 15.69 24.94
N GLN A 588 7.26 14.82 25.91
CA GLN A 588 6.42 15.17 27.06
C GLN A 588 7.04 16.33 27.84
N ARG A 589 8.36 16.30 28.08
CA ARG A 589 9.09 17.45 28.66
C ARG A 589 8.92 18.74 27.84
N ARG A 590 9.08 18.69 26.52
CA ARG A 590 8.95 19.87 25.64
C ARG A 590 7.53 20.42 25.56
N LEU A 591 6.51 19.57 25.63
CA LEU A 591 5.11 19.97 25.70
C LEU A 591 4.78 20.61 27.05
N CYS A 592 5.31 20.07 28.15
CA CYS A 592 5.22 20.70 29.47
C CYS A 592 5.88 22.10 29.49
N TYR A 593 6.97 22.31 28.75
CA TYR A 593 7.62 23.62 28.66
C TYR A 593 6.87 24.62 27.75
N LYS A 594 6.15 24.15 26.71
CA LYS A 594 5.37 25.02 25.81
C LYS A 594 4.03 25.48 26.42
N ASN A 595 3.45 24.71 27.33
CA ASN A 595 2.20 25.06 28.01
C ASN A 595 2.40 25.99 29.22
N ILE A 596 3.60 26.53 29.44
CA ILE A 596 3.89 27.54 30.49
C ILE A 596 3.69 28.98 29.97
N GLU A 597 3.47 29.20 28.67
CA GLU A 597 3.29 30.54 28.08
C GLU A 597 1.84 31.08 28.11
N GLY A 598 0.94 30.51 28.92
CA GLY A 598 -0.48 30.89 28.87
C GLY A 598 -1.30 30.75 30.15
N THR A 599 -0.71 30.87 31.33
CA THR A 599 -1.46 30.79 32.61
C THR A 599 -1.10 31.93 33.56
N GLU A 600 -2.14 32.59 34.08
CA GLU A 600 -2.06 33.67 35.06
C GLU A 600 -1.20 33.29 36.28
N ILE A 601 -0.24 34.15 36.59
CA ILE A 601 0.69 34.01 37.71
C ILE A 601 0.02 34.64 38.94
N ALA A 602 -0.43 33.82 39.89
CA ALA A 602 -0.73 34.29 41.24
C ALA A 602 0.55 34.29 42.08
N GLU A 603 1.00 35.49 42.47
CA GLU A 603 2.24 35.69 43.21
C GLU A 603 2.14 35.20 44.67
N SER A 604 2.98 34.25 45.04
CA SER A 604 3.49 34.13 46.41
C SER A 604 4.94 33.67 46.41
N ARG A 605 5.71 34.16 47.38
CA ARG A 605 7.18 34.20 47.34
C ARG A 605 7.79 32.78 47.39
N GLN A 606 8.69 32.54 46.43
CA GLN A 606 9.72 31.47 46.34
C GLN A 606 9.42 30.15 45.60
N TYR A 607 8.20 29.81 45.18
CA TYR A 607 7.94 28.54 44.45
C TYR A 607 6.85 28.66 43.38
N VAL A 608 6.86 27.76 42.38
CA VAL A 608 5.77 27.57 41.41
C VAL A 608 5.06 26.25 41.75
N LEU A 609 3.75 26.29 42.01
CA LEU A 609 2.92 25.09 42.14
C LEU A 609 2.41 24.65 40.77
N VAL A 610 2.60 23.38 40.42
CA VAL A 610 2.02 22.74 39.21
C VAL A 610 1.18 21.55 39.66
N TYR A 611 -0.11 21.56 39.33
CA TYR A 611 -1.03 20.45 39.58
C TYR A 611 -1.14 19.55 38.34
N PHE A 612 -1.05 18.24 38.52
CA PHE A 612 -1.29 17.25 37.47
C PHE A 612 -2.60 16.51 37.75
N ASN A 613 -3.55 16.54 36.81
CA ASN A 613 -4.62 15.55 36.74
C ASN A 613 -4.12 14.37 35.91
N CYS A 614 -3.89 13.23 36.55
CA CYS A 614 -3.61 11.96 35.89
C CYS A 614 -4.89 11.13 35.86
N ASP A 615 -5.67 11.27 34.80
CA ASP A 615 -6.60 10.23 34.38
C ASP A 615 -6.02 9.55 33.13
N ILE A 616 -6.25 8.25 32.99
CA ILE A 616 -5.80 7.33 31.91
C ILE A 616 -4.60 6.44 32.30
N LEU A 617 -4.85 5.46 33.18
CA LEU A 617 -4.29 4.11 33.10
C LEU A 617 -5.38 3.12 33.59
N PRO A 618 -5.80 2.11 32.81
CA PRO A 618 -6.71 1.09 33.30
C PRO A 618 -5.93 0.08 34.15
N ASN A 619 -6.43 -0.18 35.37
CA ASN A 619 -5.96 -1.20 36.34
C ASN A 619 -4.87 -0.80 37.35
N VAL A 620 -5.03 0.32 38.04
CA VAL A 620 -4.42 0.52 39.37
C VAL A 620 -5.48 1.02 40.34
N GLN A 621 -5.66 0.30 41.47
CA GLN A 621 -6.54 0.75 42.56
C GLN A 621 -6.08 2.12 43.07
N HIS A 622 -6.97 3.11 42.99
CA HIS A 622 -6.71 4.49 43.40
C HIS A 622 -6.37 4.60 44.90
N ARG A 623 -5.15 5.06 45.21
CA ARG A 623 -4.94 5.96 46.35
C ARG A 623 -4.70 7.34 45.78
N LYS A 624 -5.62 8.28 46.05
CA LYS A 624 -5.40 9.70 45.80
C LYS A 624 -4.20 10.15 46.63
N THR A 625 -3.10 10.49 45.98
CA THR A 625 -2.02 11.28 46.58
C THR A 625 -1.83 12.52 45.73
N GLU A 626 -2.48 13.62 46.15
CA GLU A 626 -2.14 14.96 45.71
C GLU A 626 -0.83 15.35 46.40
N ALA A 627 0.29 15.39 45.69
CA ALA A 627 1.54 15.90 46.22
C ALA A 627 2.14 16.90 45.22
N PRO A 628 2.29 18.19 45.60
CA PRO A 628 2.93 19.18 44.72
C PRO A 628 4.43 18.94 44.63
N VAL A 629 4.99 19.12 43.43
CA VAL A 629 6.45 19.12 43.19
C VAL A 629 6.95 20.55 43.21
N LEU A 630 7.87 20.88 44.13
CA LEU A 630 8.49 22.20 44.24
C LEU A 630 9.73 22.28 43.32
N LEU A 631 9.79 23.28 42.45
CA LEU A 631 10.98 23.57 41.63
C LEU A 631 11.53 24.98 41.92
N PRO A 632 12.86 25.14 42.13
CA PRO A 632 13.48 26.45 42.32
C PRO A 632 13.62 27.23 41.00
N LYS A 633 13.55 28.57 41.08
CA LYS A 633 13.48 29.49 39.93
C LYS A 633 14.74 29.66 39.08
N ASN A 634 15.93 29.13 39.46
CA ASN A 634 17.16 29.41 38.70
C ASN A 634 18.19 28.26 38.78
N PRO A 635 18.58 27.59 37.68
CA PRO A 635 19.45 26.40 37.72
C PRO A 635 20.97 26.70 37.72
N TYR A 636 21.41 27.96 37.74
CA TYR A 636 22.82 28.33 37.50
C TYR A 636 23.68 28.65 38.74
N TYR A 637 23.18 28.47 39.96
CA TYR A 637 24.01 28.59 41.18
C TYR A 637 23.65 27.49 42.18
N MET A 638 24.47 26.44 42.23
CA MET A 638 24.64 25.61 43.44
C MET A 638 26.14 25.57 43.78
N PRO A 639 26.55 25.97 44.99
CA PRO A 639 27.92 25.75 45.42
C PRO A 639 28.16 24.25 45.65
N PHE A 640 29.35 23.79 45.27
CA PHE A 640 29.85 22.44 45.53
C PHE A 640 29.81 22.14 47.03
N GLY A 641 28.79 21.42 47.50
CA GLY A 641 28.71 21.01 48.90
C GLY A 641 27.31 20.76 49.44
N ALA A 642 26.49 19.95 48.77
CA ALA A 642 25.26 19.41 49.37
C ALA A 642 24.89 18.06 48.76
N LYS A 643 25.78 17.07 48.92
CA LYS A 643 25.37 15.66 48.87
C LYS A 643 24.83 15.30 50.25
N ARG A 644 23.49 15.27 50.38
CA ARG A 644 22.69 14.34 51.20
C ARG A 644 21.29 14.90 51.40
N ASP A 645 20.33 13.98 51.38
CA ASP A 645 18.95 14.16 51.85
C ASP A 645 17.97 14.88 50.92
N LEU A 646 17.66 14.23 49.80
CA LEU A 646 16.33 14.23 49.20
C LEU A 646 16.03 12.81 48.69
N ALA A 647 16.04 11.85 49.62
CA ALA A 647 15.47 10.53 49.42
C ALA A 647 14.07 10.51 50.04
N MET A 648 13.04 10.80 49.23
CA MET A 648 11.67 10.45 49.59
C MET A 648 11.25 9.19 48.82
N ASN A 649 10.91 8.19 49.63
CA ASN A 649 10.50 6.82 49.30
C ASN A 649 9.66 6.66 48.02
N CYS A 650 10.27 6.09 46.98
CA CYS A 650 9.60 5.25 45.99
C CYS A 650 10.37 3.93 45.92
N ARG A 651 9.79 2.83 46.44
CA ARG A 651 10.36 1.49 46.29
C ARG A 651 10.15 1.03 44.84
N ILE A 652 11.20 1.15 44.02
CA ILE A 652 11.27 0.51 42.71
C ILE A 652 11.79 -0.93 42.91
N PRO A 653 11.14 -1.97 42.35
CA PRO A 653 11.64 -3.35 42.43
C PRO A 653 13.05 -3.48 41.84
N LYS A 654 13.94 -4.23 42.50
CA LYS A 654 15.37 -4.39 42.16
C LYS A 654 15.66 -4.92 40.74
N HIS A 655 14.66 -5.38 39.98
CA HIS A 655 14.84 -5.85 38.60
C HIS A 655 14.87 -4.73 37.53
N PHE A 656 14.72 -3.46 37.92
CA PHE A 656 14.72 -2.31 36.98
C PHE A 656 16.05 -1.53 36.90
N LEU A 657 17.08 -1.91 37.68
CA LEU A 657 18.29 -1.10 37.87
C LEU A 657 19.48 -1.50 37.00
N ASN A 658 19.39 -2.54 36.16
CA ASN A 658 20.55 -3.05 35.42
C ASN A 658 20.77 -2.46 34.01
N ASP A 659 19.89 -1.61 33.48
CA ASP A 659 19.99 -1.16 32.07
C ASP A 659 20.18 0.35 31.87
N ILE A 660 20.67 1.10 32.88
CA ILE A 660 21.04 2.51 32.70
C ILE A 660 22.56 2.63 32.54
N LEU A 661 23.02 2.53 31.29
CA LEU A 661 24.35 2.95 30.87
C LEU A 661 24.48 4.48 31.00
N LEU A 662 25.28 4.93 31.97
CA LEU A 662 25.75 6.31 32.10
C LEU A 662 26.77 6.61 30.99
N VAL A 663 26.44 7.48 30.04
CA VAL A 663 27.39 8.03 29.07
C VAL A 663 27.66 9.51 29.42
N PRO A 664 28.92 9.94 29.65
CA PRO A 664 29.23 11.33 29.91
C PRO A 664 29.52 12.09 28.61
N PHE A 665 28.82 13.19 28.36
CA PHE A 665 29.24 14.20 27.38
C PHE A 665 29.37 15.56 28.08
N LEU A 666 30.62 16.01 28.25
CA LEU A 666 30.98 17.39 28.52
C LEU A 666 31.84 17.89 27.35
N ARG A 667 31.36 18.90 26.63
CA ARG A 667 32.22 19.93 26.02
C ARG A 667 31.54 21.29 26.19
N PRO A 668 32.24 22.32 26.67
CA PRO A 668 31.68 23.66 26.82
C PRO A 668 31.74 24.43 25.50
N ILE A 669 30.66 25.12 25.17
CA ILE A 669 30.60 26.15 24.13
C ILE A 669 30.81 27.49 24.84
N HIS A 670 31.87 28.21 24.49
CA HIS A 670 32.05 29.62 24.88
C HIS A 670 31.20 30.51 23.99
N ILE A 671 30.44 31.41 24.60
CA ILE A 671 29.80 32.56 23.93
C ILE A 671 30.28 33.80 24.70
N ASP A 672 31.06 34.64 24.02
CA ASP A 672 31.40 35.98 24.48
C ASP A 672 30.26 36.94 24.13
N HIS A 673 29.77 37.65 25.15
CA HIS A 673 28.91 38.82 25.04
C HIS A 673 29.78 40.09 25.21
N PRO A 674 29.34 41.23 24.66
CA PRO A 674 28.63 42.17 25.53
C PRO A 674 27.11 42.19 25.35
#